data_AF-A0A640VLD3-F1
#
_entry.id   AF-A0A640VLD3-F1
#
_cell.length_a   1.000
_cell.length_b   1.000
_cell.length_c   1.000
_cell.angle_alpha   90.00
_cell.angle_beta   90.00
_cell.angle_gamma   90.00
#
_symmetry.space_group_name_H-M   'P 1'
#
loop_
_entity.id
_entity.type
_entity.pdbx_description
1 polymer ?
#
loop_
_entity_poly.entity_id
_entity_poly.type
_entity_poly.pdbx_seq_one_letter_code
_entity_poly.pdbx_strand_id
1 'polypeptide(L)'
;MGRHLVLTVHGIGEQKPGETVDAIVGAATTRFPDVNRVPVVVERDLIQLAEQEFNGSERRAKLFPMHLRKVRPVDGDDETLFAEVYWADRSPAPVGPFRTIFDLLKVVLGLGYLAMDNVENNRGRFPIGVVHLFTWIFYGLVAPLNAMLAIGAGLLLADVTPLDIVASDIPAAERSWDKIPLIWVFFLHGALTLGVGVITAARANTYLVRIFGRGMTALGVVMLFLWEYGVFGGDFCDHLSCQTDVDNPFTNLNSFVRYSVTALGVSWASVVFLAMASYVTLLFQQDTVAARQDRRHRNIYPSICAAMIMFWMIISSAIWVGFVELVRSTADQNKETTTSQSEQPQDANENKGLELLNDYFAGPMNEAMGTLSVTFLGLILIVVVGLLLVAVRAFNKELLYKQHELGARVILNIGLQWAFFVALTMIAVFITYDLYHGRIIEGEEPVCVLAESTRSFDQAMTCLRAATPYVMTALLGLFVLIYNFSNFVAGGLGVVRDIVTYAVVKNCMWLNSVEERRPNFHERNAIDARFRRVLYYGVEALKPDRITVISHSQGTVVSTQMLQNKWVKKKIAKLQDVLPYRKHPMVLLVTMGSPVTHIYRRYFGQFFQVPIDNMPKGIVWHNIHRADDFVGTTIDDVEGLAGNWSVPAGGHTGYFTDFHVWDRLWNKVGFRLF
;
A
#
# COMPACT_ATOMS: atom_id res chain seq x y z
N MET A 1 -33.25 35.56 -8.54
CA MET A 1 -32.86 34.16 -8.79
C MET A 1 -31.35 34.01 -8.62
N GLY A 2 -30.93 33.68 -7.40
CA GLY A 2 -29.61 33.11 -7.11
C GLY A 2 -29.54 31.67 -7.60
N ARG A 3 -28.37 31.28 -8.10
CA ARG A 3 -28.09 29.95 -8.66
C ARG A 3 -26.76 29.45 -8.11
N HIS A 4 -26.82 28.60 -7.10
CA HIS A 4 -25.65 28.16 -6.37
C HIS A 4 -25.25 26.74 -6.78
N LEU A 5 -24.03 26.58 -7.31
CA LEU A 5 -23.44 25.26 -7.52
C LEU A 5 -22.59 24.86 -6.31
N VAL A 6 -22.90 23.72 -5.71
CA VAL A 6 -22.09 23.12 -4.63
C VAL A 6 -21.46 21.83 -5.13
N LEU A 7 -20.14 21.82 -5.28
CA LEU A 7 -19.38 20.61 -5.56
C LEU A 7 -19.02 19.92 -4.25
N THR A 8 -19.44 18.67 -4.10
CA THR A 8 -19.14 17.86 -2.93
C THR A 8 -18.07 16.84 -3.27
N VAL A 9 -16.87 17.03 -2.74
CA VAL A 9 -15.70 16.19 -3.04
C VAL A 9 -15.36 15.39 -1.80
N HIS A 10 -15.73 14.12 -1.81
CA HIS A 10 -15.47 13.27 -0.67
C HIS A 10 -13.99 12.87 -0.58
N GLY A 11 -13.63 12.38 0.60
CA GLY A 11 -12.31 11.87 0.93
C GLY A 11 -12.29 10.34 1.04
N ILE A 12 -11.34 9.86 1.85
CA ILE A 12 -11.11 8.45 2.14
C ILE A 12 -12.36 7.80 2.76
N GLY A 13 -12.67 6.58 2.33
CA GLY A 13 -13.68 5.71 2.92
C GLY A 13 -14.61 5.06 1.90
N GLU A 14 -15.21 3.93 2.26
CA GLU A 14 -16.29 3.31 1.48
C GLU A 14 -17.51 4.21 1.50
N GLN A 15 -17.55 5.15 0.56
CA GLN A 15 -18.74 5.90 0.30
C GLN A 15 -19.42 5.31 -0.91
N LYS A 16 -20.67 4.88 -0.73
CA LYS A 16 -21.46 4.53 -1.88
C LYS A 16 -21.75 5.80 -2.68
N PRO A 17 -21.81 5.71 -4.01
CA PRO A 17 -22.26 6.82 -4.85
C PRO A 17 -23.54 7.44 -4.27
N GLY A 18 -23.55 8.76 -4.07
CA GLY A 18 -24.69 9.52 -3.57
C GLY A 18 -24.70 9.77 -2.06
N GLU A 19 -23.98 8.98 -1.25
CA GLU A 19 -24.04 9.10 0.21
C GLU A 19 -23.49 10.44 0.71
N THR A 20 -22.40 10.94 0.14
CA THR A 20 -21.83 12.23 0.58
C THR A 20 -22.76 13.39 0.25
N VAL A 21 -23.32 13.40 -0.95
CA VAL A 21 -24.23 14.48 -1.33
C VAL A 21 -25.52 14.43 -0.51
N ASP A 22 -26.04 13.25 -0.20
CA ASP A 22 -27.20 13.07 0.69
C ASP A 22 -26.90 13.55 2.12
N ALA A 23 -25.73 13.20 2.66
CA ALA A 23 -25.28 13.65 3.98
C ALA A 23 -25.20 15.18 4.06
N ILE A 24 -24.56 15.80 3.06
CA ILE A 24 -24.39 17.26 3.01
C ILE A 24 -25.73 17.95 2.85
N VAL A 25 -26.61 17.48 1.95
CA VAL A 25 -27.93 18.08 1.75
C VAL A 25 -28.81 17.90 2.98
N GLY A 26 -28.79 16.73 3.62
CA GLY A 26 -29.49 16.48 4.87
C GLY A 26 -29.08 17.49 5.94
N ALA A 27 -27.79 17.69 6.15
CA ALA A 27 -27.31 18.66 7.13
C ALA A 27 -27.53 20.13 6.69
N ALA A 28 -27.38 20.44 5.41
CA ALA A 28 -27.67 21.75 4.82
C ALA A 28 -29.15 22.14 4.88
N THR A 29 -30.05 21.19 5.17
CA THR A 29 -31.51 21.42 5.29
C THR A 29 -32.06 21.19 6.70
N THR A 30 -31.34 20.51 7.60
CA THR A 30 -31.74 20.27 9.00
C THR A 30 -31.81 21.55 9.85
N ARG A 31 -32.75 21.68 10.80
CA ARG A 31 -32.86 22.88 11.65
C ARG A 31 -31.66 23.03 12.59
N PHE A 32 -31.09 24.24 12.63
CA PHE A 32 -30.16 24.68 13.68
C PHE A 32 -30.87 25.69 14.59
N PRO A 33 -30.57 25.74 15.90
CA PRO A 33 -31.32 26.54 16.89
C PRO A 33 -31.51 28.02 16.51
N ASP A 34 -30.57 28.60 15.77
CA ASP A 34 -30.54 30.04 15.44
C ASP A 34 -30.74 30.36 13.96
N VAL A 35 -31.22 29.40 13.15
CA VAL A 35 -31.39 29.58 11.70
C VAL A 35 -32.84 29.36 11.29
N ASN A 36 -33.55 30.46 11.00
CA ASN A 36 -34.87 30.41 10.33
C ASN A 36 -34.69 29.83 8.93
N ARG A 37 -35.00 28.53 8.76
CA ARG A 37 -34.95 27.86 7.45
C ARG A 37 -36.32 27.87 6.78
N VAL A 38 -36.34 28.33 5.54
CA VAL A 38 -37.49 28.21 4.63
C VAL A 38 -37.68 26.71 4.30
N PRO A 39 -38.91 26.19 4.26
CA PRO A 39 -39.17 24.86 3.72
C PRO A 39 -38.55 24.71 2.32
N VAL A 40 -37.98 23.54 2.04
CA VAL A 40 -37.30 23.27 0.77
C VAL A 40 -37.86 22.02 0.09
N VAL A 41 -37.78 22.01 -1.24
CA VAL A 41 -37.99 20.84 -2.08
C VAL A 41 -36.62 20.32 -2.51
N VAL A 42 -36.40 19.01 -2.40
CA VAL A 42 -35.17 18.34 -2.81
C VAL A 42 -35.48 17.35 -3.92
N GLU A 43 -35.04 17.65 -5.14
CA GLU A 43 -35.09 16.75 -6.30
C GLU A 43 -33.79 15.93 -6.34
N ARG A 44 -33.91 14.62 -6.59
CA ARG A 44 -32.77 13.69 -6.66
C ARG A 44 -32.60 13.21 -8.08
N ASP A 45 -31.41 13.45 -8.64
CA ASP A 45 -31.04 12.97 -9.96
C ASP A 45 -29.74 12.15 -9.92
N LEU A 46 -29.57 11.32 -10.94
CA LEU A 46 -28.36 10.56 -11.22
C LEU A 46 -28.08 10.66 -12.71
N ILE A 47 -26.88 11.10 -13.05
CA ILE A 47 -26.39 11.05 -14.43
C ILE A 47 -25.11 10.22 -14.50
N GLN A 48 -24.79 9.73 -15.69
CA GLN A 48 -23.56 9.01 -15.97
C GLN A 48 -22.68 9.87 -16.87
N LEU A 49 -21.48 10.21 -16.40
CA LEU A 49 -20.50 11.00 -17.14
C LEU A 49 -19.39 10.11 -17.70
N ALA A 50 -18.84 10.46 -18.86
CA ALA A 50 -17.76 9.69 -19.48
C ALA A 50 -16.41 9.87 -18.75
N GLU A 51 -15.68 8.78 -18.54
CA GLU A 51 -14.35 8.74 -17.93
C GLU A 51 -13.25 9.29 -18.83
N GLN A 52 -13.43 9.19 -20.14
CA GLN A 52 -12.52 9.70 -21.16
C GLN A 52 -13.26 10.67 -22.07
N GLU A 53 -12.51 11.58 -22.69
CA GLU A 53 -13.08 12.38 -23.78
C GLU A 53 -13.39 11.45 -24.95
N PHE A 54 -14.61 11.52 -25.48
CA PHE A 54 -15.05 10.63 -26.54
C PHE A 54 -14.25 10.91 -27.81
N ASN A 55 -13.40 9.96 -28.20
CA ASN A 55 -12.56 10.06 -29.39
C ASN A 55 -13.21 9.44 -30.64
N GLY A 56 -14.49 9.06 -30.57
CA GLY A 56 -15.21 8.43 -31.68
C GLY A 56 -14.88 6.95 -31.95
N SER A 57 -13.87 6.37 -31.27
CA SER A 57 -13.37 5.03 -31.57
C SER A 57 -13.83 3.94 -30.58
N GLU A 58 -14.17 4.31 -29.34
CA GLU A 58 -14.58 3.35 -28.33
C GLU A 58 -16.08 3.01 -28.45
N ARG A 59 -16.38 1.73 -28.76
CA ARG A 59 -17.77 1.21 -28.81
C ARG A 59 -18.49 1.22 -27.46
N ARG A 60 -17.77 1.38 -26.34
CA ARG A 60 -18.32 1.41 -24.98
C ARG A 60 -17.55 2.42 -24.15
N ALA A 61 -18.04 3.67 -24.12
CA ALA A 61 -17.48 4.69 -23.23
C ALA A 61 -17.60 4.21 -21.78
N LYS A 62 -16.48 4.18 -21.05
CA LYS A 62 -16.51 3.92 -19.61
C LYS A 62 -17.17 5.13 -18.93
N LEU A 63 -18.20 4.90 -18.12
CA LEU A 63 -18.95 5.95 -17.44
C LEU A 63 -18.71 5.90 -15.92
N PHE A 64 -18.95 7.01 -15.23
CA PHE A 64 -19.00 7.10 -13.78
C PHE A 64 -20.26 7.84 -13.31
N PRO A 65 -20.84 7.45 -12.15
CA PRO A 65 -22.04 8.09 -11.62
C PRO A 65 -21.73 9.49 -11.08
N MET A 66 -22.63 10.43 -11.34
CA MET A 66 -22.66 11.74 -10.70
C MET A 66 -24.05 11.94 -10.10
N HIS A 67 -24.11 11.91 -8.77
CA HIS A 67 -25.35 12.16 -8.04
C HIS A 67 -25.57 13.66 -7.90
N LEU A 68 -26.81 14.07 -8.17
CA LEU A 68 -27.26 15.44 -8.15
C LEU A 68 -28.37 15.59 -7.12
N ARG A 69 -28.33 16.68 -6.36
CA ARG A 69 -29.42 17.08 -5.48
C ARG A 69 -29.73 18.53 -5.76
N LYS A 70 -30.94 18.77 -6.24
CA LYS A 70 -31.40 20.10 -6.57
C LYS A 70 -32.35 20.57 -5.49
N VAL A 71 -31.98 21.66 -4.83
CA VAL A 71 -32.66 22.19 -3.65
C VAL A 71 -33.23 23.56 -4.00
N ARG A 72 -34.53 23.73 -3.78
CA ARG A 72 -35.25 25.01 -3.98
C ARG A 72 -36.09 25.34 -2.74
N PRO A 73 -36.24 26.62 -2.36
CA PRO A 73 -37.24 26.99 -1.37
C PRO A 73 -38.65 26.74 -1.95
N VAL A 74 -39.61 26.41 -1.09
CA VAL A 74 -41.01 26.17 -1.52
C VAL A 74 -41.62 27.41 -2.17
N ASP A 75 -41.30 28.60 -1.63
CA ASP A 75 -41.89 29.88 -2.05
C ASP A 75 -40.88 30.83 -2.72
N GLY A 76 -39.85 30.31 -3.40
CA GLY A 76 -38.85 31.17 -4.04
C GLY A 76 -38.18 30.59 -5.27
N ASP A 77 -37.58 31.47 -6.06
CA ASP A 77 -36.95 31.10 -7.32
C ASP A 77 -35.49 30.66 -7.16
N ASP A 78 -34.88 30.83 -6.00
CA ASP A 78 -33.46 30.51 -5.82
C ASP A 78 -33.22 29.00 -5.94
N GLU A 79 -32.10 28.63 -6.55
CA GLU A 79 -31.80 27.23 -6.87
C GLU A 79 -30.38 26.86 -6.45
N THR A 80 -30.24 25.76 -5.72
CA THR A 80 -28.93 25.21 -5.35
C THR A 80 -28.79 23.80 -5.90
N LEU A 81 -27.77 23.57 -6.72
CA LEU A 81 -27.42 22.26 -7.24
C LEU A 81 -26.20 21.72 -6.50
N PHE A 82 -26.39 20.65 -5.73
CA PHE A 82 -25.28 19.87 -5.21
C PHE A 82 -24.90 18.80 -6.23
N ALA A 83 -23.62 18.74 -6.58
CA ALA A 83 -23.08 17.77 -7.53
C ALA A 83 -21.91 17.02 -6.88
N GLU A 84 -22.02 15.69 -6.84
CA GLU A 84 -21.00 14.84 -6.26
C GLU A 84 -19.84 14.58 -7.23
N VAL A 85 -18.62 14.83 -6.75
CA VAL A 85 -17.40 14.37 -7.42
C VAL A 85 -17.06 12.99 -6.86
N TYR A 86 -17.68 11.96 -7.44
CA TYR A 86 -17.49 10.57 -7.01
C TYR A 86 -16.20 9.97 -7.60
N TRP A 87 -15.33 9.45 -6.73
CA TRP A 87 -14.08 8.76 -7.13
C TRP A 87 -13.73 7.53 -6.30
N ALA A 88 -14.55 7.16 -5.30
CA ALA A 88 -14.25 6.05 -4.37
C ALA A 88 -14.07 4.69 -5.06
N ASP A 89 -14.70 4.46 -6.22
CA ASP A 89 -14.54 3.25 -7.02
C ASP A 89 -13.13 3.06 -7.61
N ARG A 90 -12.30 4.11 -7.62
CA ARG A 90 -10.88 4.02 -8.01
C ARG A 90 -9.98 3.52 -6.88
N SER A 91 -10.46 3.56 -5.64
CA SER A 91 -9.76 3.06 -4.46
C SER A 91 -10.73 2.35 -3.53
N PRO A 92 -11.41 1.28 -4.02
CA PRO A 92 -12.46 0.60 -3.26
C PRO A 92 -11.86 -0.05 -2.01
N ALA A 93 -12.57 0.01 -0.88
CA ALA A 93 -12.12 -0.73 0.28
C ALA A 93 -12.44 -2.23 0.16
N PRO A 94 -11.56 -3.08 0.72
CA PRO A 94 -11.75 -4.51 0.66
C PRO A 94 -12.87 -4.92 1.61
N VAL A 95 -13.88 -5.60 1.07
CA VAL A 95 -14.91 -6.24 1.88
C VAL A 95 -14.55 -7.71 2.10
N GLY A 96 -14.31 -8.09 3.35
CA GLY A 96 -14.01 -9.46 3.77
C GLY A 96 -12.52 -9.75 3.97
N PRO A 97 -12.19 -10.83 4.71
CA PRO A 97 -10.84 -11.10 5.21
C PRO A 97 -9.82 -11.35 4.09
N PHE A 98 -10.13 -12.22 3.14
CA PHE A 98 -9.24 -12.52 2.00
C PHE A 98 -8.98 -11.28 1.15
N ARG A 99 -10.02 -10.50 0.84
CA ARG A 99 -9.85 -9.24 0.09
C ARG A 99 -9.00 -8.25 0.89
N THR A 100 -9.13 -8.20 2.21
CA THR A 100 -8.34 -7.33 3.09
C THR A 100 -6.86 -7.71 3.06
N ILE A 101 -6.54 -9.00 3.07
CA ILE A 101 -5.15 -9.49 2.95
C ILE A 101 -4.57 -9.13 1.58
N PHE A 102 -5.31 -9.36 0.49
CA PHE A 102 -4.88 -8.97 -0.85
C PHE A 102 -4.73 -7.45 -1.00
N ASP A 103 -5.59 -6.66 -0.36
CA ASP A 103 -5.47 -5.19 -0.34
C ASP A 103 -4.24 -4.76 0.46
N LEU A 104 -3.98 -5.37 1.61
CA LEU A 104 -2.76 -5.12 2.40
C LEU A 104 -1.51 -5.41 1.56
N LEU A 105 -1.47 -6.54 0.86
CA LEU A 105 -0.40 -6.87 -0.09
C LEU A 105 -0.26 -5.80 -1.17
N LYS A 106 -1.37 -5.34 -1.78
CA LYS A 106 -1.35 -4.26 -2.77
C LYS A 106 -0.87 -2.93 -2.19
N VAL A 107 -1.22 -2.61 -0.95
CA VAL A 107 -0.79 -1.38 -0.27
C VAL A 107 0.71 -1.45 0.01
N VAL A 108 1.23 -2.56 0.55
CA VAL A 108 2.67 -2.76 0.76
C VAL A 108 3.43 -2.69 -0.57
N LEU A 109 2.90 -3.33 -1.62
CA LEU A 109 3.40 -3.22 -2.99
C LEU A 109 3.12 -1.87 -3.64
N GLY A 110 2.34 -1.00 -3.03
CA GLY A 110 2.08 0.35 -3.51
C GLY A 110 2.99 1.38 -2.86
N LEU A 111 3.50 1.09 -1.65
CA LEU A 111 4.48 1.92 -0.95
C LEU A 111 5.75 2.18 -1.78
N GLY A 112 6.12 1.27 -2.68
CA GLY A 112 7.23 1.48 -3.62
C GLY A 112 7.04 2.73 -4.49
N TYR A 113 5.80 3.01 -4.94
CA TYR A 113 5.48 4.25 -5.65
C TYR A 113 5.65 5.48 -4.77
N LEU A 114 5.25 5.37 -3.51
CA LEU A 114 5.36 6.47 -2.56
C LEU A 114 6.82 6.79 -2.23
N ALA A 115 7.67 5.77 -2.09
CA ALA A 115 9.10 5.93 -1.89
C ALA A 115 9.77 6.62 -3.10
N MET A 116 9.43 6.17 -4.33
CA MET A 116 9.93 6.79 -5.57
C MET A 116 9.46 8.25 -5.70
N ASP A 117 8.16 8.53 -5.51
CA ASP A 117 7.64 9.90 -5.60
C ASP A 117 8.29 10.80 -4.53
N ASN A 118 8.43 10.32 -3.28
CA ASN A 118 9.04 11.10 -2.21
C ASN A 118 10.52 11.41 -2.47
N VAL A 119 11.34 10.44 -2.91
CA VAL A 119 12.77 10.69 -3.18
C VAL A 119 12.96 11.63 -4.37
N GLU A 120 12.17 11.47 -5.43
CA GLU A 120 12.23 12.33 -6.62
C GLU A 120 11.80 13.77 -6.33
N ASN A 121 10.92 13.97 -5.35
CA ASN A 121 10.49 15.31 -4.94
C ASN A 121 11.53 16.04 -4.09
N ASN A 122 12.37 15.31 -3.36
CA ASN A 122 13.16 15.88 -2.26
C ASN A 122 14.69 15.73 -2.42
N ARG A 123 15.19 14.89 -3.32
CA ARG A 123 16.62 14.52 -3.37
C ARG A 123 17.23 14.58 -4.77
N GLY A 124 18.57 14.53 -4.80
CA GLY A 124 19.36 14.49 -6.03
C GLY A 124 19.42 13.10 -6.66
N ARG A 125 20.14 12.99 -7.78
CA ARG A 125 20.17 11.78 -8.63
C ARG A 125 20.62 10.50 -7.90
N PHE A 126 21.60 10.59 -7.00
CA PHE A 126 22.15 9.40 -6.34
C PHE A 126 21.13 8.73 -5.38
N PRO A 127 20.52 9.42 -4.40
CA PRO A 127 19.46 8.83 -3.58
C PRO A 127 18.28 8.29 -4.41
N ILE A 128 17.91 9.01 -5.49
CA ILE A 128 16.86 8.54 -6.41
C ILE A 128 17.27 7.19 -7.01
N GLY A 129 18.49 7.07 -7.54
CA GLY A 129 19.03 5.81 -8.07
C GLY A 129 19.02 4.66 -7.06
N VAL A 130 19.39 4.91 -5.80
CA VAL A 130 19.37 3.90 -4.73
C VAL A 130 17.95 3.38 -4.48
N VAL A 131 16.96 4.27 -4.36
CA VAL A 131 15.56 3.88 -4.13
C VAL A 131 14.96 3.17 -5.34
N HIS A 132 15.28 3.63 -6.56
CA HIS A 132 14.84 2.96 -7.78
C HIS A 132 15.48 1.58 -7.96
N LEU A 133 16.75 1.40 -7.59
CA LEU A 133 17.39 0.10 -7.58
C LEU A 133 16.76 -0.81 -6.51
N PHE A 134 16.47 -0.28 -5.32
CA PHE A 134 15.75 -0.98 -4.26
C PHE A 134 14.40 -1.49 -4.77
N THR A 135 13.57 -0.63 -5.38
CA THR A 135 12.27 -1.04 -5.91
C THR A 135 12.44 -2.00 -7.08
N TRP A 136 13.47 -1.85 -7.92
CA TRP A 136 13.70 -2.80 -9.00
C TRP A 136 14.05 -4.20 -8.49
N ILE A 137 14.97 -4.34 -7.53
CA ILE A 137 15.33 -5.64 -6.94
C ILE A 137 14.14 -6.23 -6.17
N PHE A 138 13.43 -5.40 -5.40
CA PHE A 138 12.30 -5.87 -4.61
C PHE A 138 11.17 -6.45 -5.51
N TYR A 139 10.78 -5.73 -6.57
CA TYR A 139 9.69 -6.19 -7.45
C TYR A 139 10.17 -7.11 -8.56
N GLY A 140 11.44 -7.06 -8.94
CA GLY A 140 12.01 -7.85 -10.03
C GLY A 140 12.61 -9.18 -9.60
N LEU A 141 13.00 -9.30 -8.33
CA LEU A 141 13.63 -10.51 -7.77
C LEU A 141 12.90 -11.02 -6.52
N VAL A 142 12.81 -10.23 -5.45
CA VAL A 142 12.25 -10.71 -4.16
C VAL A 142 10.79 -11.16 -4.30
N ALA A 143 9.90 -10.29 -4.82
CA ALA A 143 8.50 -10.63 -4.97
C ALA A 143 8.26 -11.75 -6.00
N PRO A 144 8.92 -11.78 -7.18
CA PRO A 144 8.83 -12.89 -8.12
C PRO A 144 9.35 -14.22 -7.57
N LEU A 145 10.48 -14.24 -6.85
CA LEU A 145 11.01 -15.47 -6.23
C LEU A 145 10.04 -16.01 -5.19
N ASN A 146 9.49 -15.15 -4.32
CA ASN A 146 8.44 -15.56 -3.38
C ASN A 146 7.19 -16.12 -4.09
N ALA A 147 6.74 -15.46 -5.16
CA ALA A 147 5.58 -15.92 -5.93
C ALA A 147 5.86 -17.25 -6.64
N MET A 148 7.03 -17.41 -7.25
CA MET A 148 7.48 -18.64 -7.90
C MET A 148 7.52 -19.80 -6.89
N LEU A 149 8.13 -19.60 -5.73
CA LEU A 149 8.18 -20.60 -4.66
C LEU A 149 6.78 -20.94 -4.14
N ALA A 150 5.91 -19.95 -3.95
CA ALA A 150 4.53 -20.18 -3.52
C ALA A 150 3.70 -20.95 -4.57
N ILE A 151 3.91 -20.68 -5.87
CA ILE A 151 3.30 -21.46 -6.97
C ILE A 151 3.80 -22.90 -6.93
N GLY A 152 5.11 -23.11 -6.77
CA GLY A 152 5.69 -24.46 -6.69
C GLY A 152 5.15 -25.24 -5.49
N ALA A 153 5.11 -24.62 -4.31
CA ALA A 153 4.52 -25.20 -3.11
C ALA A 153 3.03 -25.54 -3.30
N GLY A 154 2.27 -24.63 -3.91
CA GLY A 154 0.85 -24.86 -4.22
C GLY A 154 0.62 -26.00 -5.21
N LEU A 155 1.50 -26.18 -6.20
CA LEU A 155 1.43 -27.30 -7.15
C LEU A 155 1.70 -28.64 -6.46
N LEU A 156 2.73 -28.72 -5.62
CA LEU A 156 3.05 -29.94 -4.85
C LEU A 156 1.97 -30.30 -3.83
N LEU A 157 1.31 -29.29 -3.25
CA LEU A 157 0.17 -29.48 -2.36
C LEU A 157 -1.08 -29.97 -3.09
N ALA A 158 -1.29 -29.53 -4.32
CA ALA A 158 -2.44 -29.93 -5.12
C ALA A 158 -2.32 -31.38 -5.63
N ASP A 159 -1.09 -31.85 -5.85
CA ASP A 159 -0.80 -33.22 -6.28
C ASP A 159 0.53 -33.70 -5.68
N VAL A 160 0.44 -34.56 -4.67
CA VAL A 160 1.59 -35.19 -3.99
C VAL A 160 2.03 -36.48 -4.69
N THR A 161 1.29 -36.99 -5.67
CA THR A 161 1.61 -38.23 -6.41
C THR A 161 3.05 -38.24 -6.95
N PRO A 162 3.59 -37.12 -7.50
CA PRO A 162 4.98 -37.09 -7.95
C PRO A 162 5.99 -37.34 -6.81
N LEU A 163 5.67 -36.95 -5.57
CA LEU A 163 6.50 -37.23 -4.41
C LEU A 163 6.35 -38.67 -3.93
N ASP A 164 5.12 -39.21 -3.94
CA ASP A 164 4.84 -40.59 -3.53
C ASP A 164 5.51 -41.61 -4.46
N ILE A 165 5.49 -41.37 -5.78
CA ILE A 165 6.17 -42.21 -6.78
C ILE A 165 7.67 -42.22 -6.50
N VAL A 166 8.27 -41.06 -6.25
CA VAL A 166 9.71 -40.93 -5.98
C VAL A 166 10.09 -41.52 -4.62
N ALA A 167 9.17 -41.52 -3.64
CA ALA A 167 9.37 -42.06 -2.30
C ALA A 167 9.16 -43.58 -2.19
N SER A 168 8.66 -44.22 -3.24
CA SER A 168 8.42 -45.67 -3.26
C SER A 168 9.73 -46.46 -3.31
N ASP A 169 9.79 -47.58 -2.59
CA ASP A 169 11.01 -48.41 -2.41
C ASP A 169 11.40 -49.21 -3.68
N ILE A 170 11.17 -48.66 -4.88
CA ILE A 170 11.43 -49.33 -6.15
C ILE A 170 12.96 -49.46 -6.37
N PRO A 171 13.46 -50.66 -6.74
CA PRO A 171 14.89 -50.91 -6.97
C PRO A 171 15.49 -49.97 -8.03
N ALA A 172 16.73 -49.52 -7.78
CA ALA A 172 17.46 -48.56 -8.63
C ALA A 172 17.58 -48.95 -10.12
N ALA A 173 17.49 -50.24 -10.45
CA ALA A 173 17.60 -50.76 -11.81
C ALA A 173 16.36 -50.50 -12.69
N GLU A 174 15.19 -50.25 -12.11
CA GLU A 174 13.94 -49.91 -12.84
C GLU A 174 13.65 -48.39 -12.83
N ARG A 175 14.51 -47.62 -12.14
CA ARG A 175 14.28 -46.24 -11.69
C ARG A 175 14.42 -45.14 -12.78
N SER A 176 14.62 -45.51 -14.04
CA SER A 176 14.76 -44.51 -15.13
C SER A 176 13.44 -43.79 -15.43
N TRP A 177 12.30 -44.43 -15.15
CA TRP A 177 10.97 -43.86 -15.41
C TRP A 177 10.41 -43.07 -14.22
N ASP A 178 10.89 -43.29 -13.00
CA ASP A 178 10.38 -42.64 -11.77
C ASP A 178 10.75 -41.15 -11.67
N LYS A 179 11.73 -40.68 -12.45
CA LYS A 179 12.11 -39.26 -12.53
C LYS A 179 11.19 -38.45 -13.45
N ILE A 180 10.42 -39.12 -14.32
CA ILE A 180 9.57 -38.47 -15.33
C ILE A 180 8.50 -37.56 -14.70
N PRO A 181 7.77 -37.96 -13.65
CA PRO A 181 6.76 -37.10 -13.01
C PRO A 181 7.35 -35.80 -12.47
N LEU A 182 8.48 -35.87 -11.76
CA LEU A 182 9.13 -34.69 -11.18
C LEU A 182 9.69 -33.75 -12.26
N ILE A 183 10.25 -34.30 -13.34
CA ILE A 183 10.70 -33.54 -14.52
C ILE A 183 9.52 -32.77 -15.14
N TRP A 184 8.34 -33.39 -15.24
CA TRP A 184 7.14 -32.70 -15.75
C TRP A 184 6.59 -31.66 -14.78
N VAL A 185 6.69 -31.88 -13.46
CA VAL A 185 6.33 -30.87 -12.45
C VAL A 185 7.22 -29.62 -12.60
N PHE A 186 8.53 -29.79 -12.78
CA PHE A 186 9.44 -28.66 -13.02
C PHE A 186 9.14 -27.93 -14.32
N PHE A 187 8.87 -28.66 -15.40
CA PHE A 187 8.44 -28.07 -16.67
C PHE A 187 7.16 -27.25 -16.49
N LEU A 188 6.13 -27.83 -15.86
CA LEU A 188 4.86 -27.17 -15.63
C LEU A 188 5.01 -25.94 -14.74
N HIS A 189 5.83 -26.02 -13.69
CA HIS A 189 6.14 -24.92 -12.80
C HIS A 189 6.86 -23.78 -13.52
N GLY A 190 7.88 -24.09 -14.34
CA GLY A 190 8.57 -23.12 -15.18
C GLY A 190 7.66 -22.48 -16.22
N ALA A 191 6.86 -23.28 -16.92
CA ALA A 191 5.90 -22.83 -17.93
C ALA A 191 4.79 -21.95 -17.34
N LEU A 192 4.25 -22.32 -16.17
CA LEU A 192 3.24 -21.55 -15.46
C LEU A 192 3.82 -20.21 -14.97
N THR A 193 5.01 -20.23 -14.38
CA THR A 193 5.73 -19.03 -13.93
C THR A 193 5.98 -18.08 -15.11
N LEU A 194 6.44 -18.61 -16.24
CA LEU A 194 6.63 -17.86 -17.49
C LEU A 194 5.32 -17.28 -18.01
N GLY A 195 4.27 -18.09 -18.12
CA GLY A 195 2.96 -17.69 -18.62
C GLY A 195 2.33 -16.58 -17.76
N VAL A 196 2.35 -16.73 -16.44
CA VAL A 196 1.92 -15.69 -15.49
C VAL A 196 2.75 -14.43 -15.67
N GLY A 197 4.07 -14.55 -15.81
CA GLY A 197 4.97 -13.41 -16.03
C GLY A 197 4.67 -12.64 -17.31
N VAL A 198 4.54 -13.34 -18.45
CA VAL A 198 4.28 -12.73 -19.76
C VAL A 198 2.91 -12.04 -19.77
N ILE A 199 1.86 -12.72 -19.29
CA ILE A 199 0.51 -12.16 -19.21
C ILE A 199 0.50 -10.93 -18.30
N THR A 200 1.15 -11.00 -17.15
CA THR A 200 1.20 -9.89 -16.19
C THR A 200 1.96 -8.70 -16.76
N ALA A 201 3.14 -8.93 -17.37
CA ALA A 201 3.94 -7.87 -17.99
C ALA A 201 3.21 -7.20 -19.17
N ALA A 202 2.51 -7.98 -20.00
CA ALA A 202 1.76 -7.50 -21.15
C ALA A 202 0.51 -6.70 -20.75
N ARG A 203 -0.17 -7.11 -19.67
CA ARG A 203 -1.38 -6.43 -19.15
C ARG A 203 -1.08 -5.35 -18.11
N ALA A 204 0.18 -5.14 -17.74
CA ALA A 204 0.57 -4.21 -16.69
C ALA A 204 0.34 -2.74 -17.10
N ASN A 205 -0.66 -2.13 -16.47
CA ASN A 205 -0.93 -0.69 -16.60
C ASN A 205 0.04 0.19 -15.79
N THR A 206 0.80 -0.41 -14.88
CA THR A 206 1.64 0.32 -13.92
C THR A 206 3.09 -0.16 -13.99
N TYR A 207 4.03 0.72 -13.63
CA TYR A 207 5.46 0.44 -13.74
C TYR A 207 5.93 -0.78 -12.91
N LEU A 208 5.62 -0.83 -11.60
CA LEU A 208 6.07 -1.88 -10.69
C LEU A 208 5.45 -3.25 -11.00
N VAL A 209 4.18 -3.30 -11.44
CA VAL A 209 3.55 -4.55 -11.91
C VAL A 209 4.26 -5.07 -13.16
N ARG A 210 4.73 -4.19 -14.03
CA ARG A 210 5.53 -4.58 -15.20
C ARG A 210 6.90 -5.13 -14.82
N ILE A 211 7.56 -4.55 -13.81
CA ILE A 211 8.82 -5.10 -13.27
C ILE A 211 8.57 -6.50 -12.72
N PHE A 212 7.53 -6.67 -11.91
CA PHE A 212 7.14 -7.98 -11.38
C PHE A 212 6.88 -9.01 -12.48
N GLY A 213 6.07 -8.66 -13.49
CA GLY A 213 5.83 -9.55 -14.63
C GLY A 213 7.11 -9.93 -15.37
N ARG A 214 8.03 -8.98 -15.59
CA ARG A 214 9.33 -9.25 -16.21
C ARG A 214 10.23 -10.14 -15.36
N GLY A 215 10.24 -9.95 -14.04
CA GLY A 215 10.94 -10.82 -13.10
C GLY A 215 10.42 -12.24 -13.16
N MET A 216 9.10 -12.43 -13.11
CA MET A 216 8.45 -13.74 -13.28
C MET A 216 8.77 -14.38 -14.64
N THR A 217 8.76 -13.60 -15.73
CA THR A 217 9.17 -14.09 -17.06
C THR A 217 10.61 -14.57 -17.06
N ALA A 218 11.54 -13.78 -16.50
CA ALA A 218 12.96 -14.14 -16.45
C ALA A 218 13.18 -15.43 -15.63
N LEU A 219 12.55 -15.53 -14.45
CA LEU A 219 12.62 -16.74 -13.62
C LEU A 219 12.04 -17.97 -14.34
N GLY A 220 10.88 -17.83 -14.98
CA GLY A 220 10.28 -18.91 -15.76
C GLY A 220 11.16 -19.37 -16.92
N VAL A 221 11.81 -18.45 -17.64
CA VAL A 221 12.80 -18.79 -18.68
C VAL A 221 13.99 -19.52 -18.09
N VAL A 222 14.55 -19.04 -16.98
CA VAL A 222 15.68 -19.69 -16.30
C VAL A 222 15.28 -21.10 -15.87
N MET A 223 14.11 -21.29 -15.29
CA MET A 223 13.61 -22.61 -14.89
C MET A 223 13.47 -23.58 -16.07
N LEU A 224 12.89 -23.13 -17.18
CA LEU A 224 12.75 -23.96 -18.39
C LEU A 224 14.11 -24.27 -19.02
N PHE A 225 15.05 -23.33 -18.96
CA PHE A 225 16.42 -23.56 -19.40
C PHE A 225 17.12 -24.61 -18.53
N LEU A 226 17.02 -24.50 -17.20
CA LEU A 226 17.57 -25.51 -16.29
C LEU A 226 16.93 -26.90 -16.51
N TRP A 227 15.64 -26.93 -16.82
CA TRP A 227 14.93 -28.15 -17.21
C TRP A 227 15.48 -28.77 -18.50
N GLU A 228 15.60 -28.00 -19.59
CA GLU A 228 16.07 -28.48 -20.89
C GLU A 228 17.52 -28.98 -20.85
N TYR A 229 18.40 -28.27 -20.15
CA TYR A 229 19.83 -28.59 -20.10
C TYR A 229 20.18 -29.75 -19.15
N GLY A 230 19.18 -30.47 -18.65
CA GLY A 230 19.42 -31.59 -17.76
C GLY A 230 20.11 -31.16 -16.46
N VAL A 231 19.95 -29.90 -16.03
CA VAL A 231 20.43 -29.49 -14.69
C VAL A 231 19.74 -30.30 -13.59
N PHE A 232 18.53 -30.78 -13.87
CA PHE A 232 17.79 -31.76 -13.07
C PHE A 232 17.95 -33.22 -13.56
N GLY A 233 18.85 -33.46 -14.51
CA GLY A 233 19.18 -34.73 -15.12
C GLY A 233 20.66 -35.10 -14.87
N GLY A 234 21.06 -35.23 -13.61
CA GLY A 234 22.32 -35.89 -13.21
C GLY A 234 23.59 -35.03 -13.30
N ASP A 235 23.97 -34.60 -14.51
CA ASP A 235 25.37 -34.18 -14.78
C ASP A 235 25.76 -32.79 -14.21
N PHE A 236 24.79 -31.93 -13.91
CA PHE A 236 25.08 -30.58 -13.41
C PHE A 236 25.48 -30.58 -11.92
N CYS A 237 24.95 -31.51 -11.11
CA CYS A 237 25.36 -31.64 -9.71
C CYS A 237 26.82 -32.11 -9.58
N ASP A 238 27.27 -32.96 -10.51
CA ASP A 238 28.64 -33.46 -10.56
C ASP A 238 29.65 -32.33 -10.86
N HIS A 239 29.25 -31.29 -11.59
CA HIS A 239 30.10 -30.12 -11.89
C HIS A 239 30.13 -29.07 -10.78
N LEU A 240 29.12 -29.01 -9.91
CA LEU A 240 29.04 -28.02 -8.82
C LEU A 240 29.56 -28.52 -7.47
N SER A 241 30.28 -29.65 -7.44
CA SER A 241 30.84 -30.23 -6.21
C SER A 241 29.76 -30.54 -5.17
N CYS A 242 28.52 -30.80 -5.60
CA CYS A 242 27.51 -31.29 -4.69
C CYS A 242 27.91 -32.71 -4.31
N GLN A 243 28.19 -32.94 -3.03
CA GLN A 243 28.45 -34.27 -2.50
C GLN A 243 27.13 -35.04 -2.57
N THR A 244 26.87 -35.62 -3.73
CA THR A 244 25.63 -36.31 -4.05
C THR A 244 25.64 -37.63 -3.29
N ASP A 245 24.72 -37.76 -2.33
CA ASP A 245 24.31 -39.06 -1.86
C ASP A 245 23.59 -39.73 -3.04
N VAL A 246 24.33 -40.50 -3.83
CA VAL A 246 23.91 -41.04 -5.14
C VAL A 246 22.61 -41.85 -5.03
N ASP A 247 22.29 -42.29 -3.81
CA ASP A 247 21.11 -43.07 -3.49
C ASP A 247 19.84 -42.24 -3.23
N ASN A 248 19.93 -40.91 -3.10
CA ASN A 248 18.78 -40.07 -2.78
C ASN A 248 18.12 -39.45 -4.05
N PRO A 249 16.96 -39.96 -4.52
CA PRO A 249 16.29 -39.46 -5.74
C PRO A 249 15.76 -38.02 -5.61
N PHE A 250 15.74 -37.49 -4.39
CA PHE A 250 15.27 -36.17 -4.00
C PHE A 250 16.31 -35.05 -4.13
N THR A 251 17.55 -35.39 -4.48
CA THR A 251 18.69 -34.46 -4.53
C THR A 251 18.43 -33.26 -5.45
N ASN A 252 17.77 -33.46 -6.60
CA ASN A 252 17.50 -32.39 -7.56
C ASN A 252 16.46 -31.37 -7.06
N LEU A 253 15.40 -31.85 -6.41
CA LEU A 253 14.39 -30.97 -5.81
C LEU A 253 14.98 -30.21 -4.62
N ASN A 254 15.77 -30.89 -3.78
CA ASN A 254 16.45 -30.25 -2.67
C ASN A 254 17.41 -29.14 -3.15
N SER A 255 18.25 -29.43 -4.15
CA SER A 255 19.14 -28.44 -4.75
C SER A 255 18.37 -27.27 -5.34
N PHE A 256 17.27 -27.51 -6.07
CA PHE A 256 16.43 -26.43 -6.61
C PHE A 256 15.88 -25.52 -5.52
N VAL A 257 15.28 -26.10 -4.48
CA VAL A 257 14.71 -25.36 -3.35
C VAL A 257 15.80 -24.58 -2.65
N ARG A 258 16.94 -25.22 -2.34
CA ARG A 258 18.10 -24.58 -1.70
C ARG A 258 18.61 -23.39 -2.52
N TYR A 259 18.89 -23.56 -3.81
CA TYR A 259 19.35 -22.45 -4.67
C TYR A 259 18.32 -21.32 -4.78
N SER A 260 17.03 -21.66 -4.87
CA SER A 260 15.96 -20.65 -4.91
C SER A 260 15.86 -19.86 -3.61
N VAL A 261 15.98 -20.54 -2.46
CA VAL A 261 16.00 -19.93 -1.14
C VAL A 261 17.27 -19.09 -0.95
N THR A 262 18.44 -19.57 -1.37
CA THR A 262 19.69 -18.79 -1.35
C THR A 262 19.58 -17.55 -2.23
N ALA A 263 19.06 -17.67 -3.46
CA ALA A 263 18.84 -16.54 -4.36
C ALA A 263 17.87 -15.50 -3.75
N LEU A 264 16.82 -15.98 -3.08
CA LEU A 264 15.91 -15.13 -2.32
C LEU A 264 16.61 -14.46 -1.13
N GLY A 265 17.44 -15.17 -0.39
CA GLY A 265 18.26 -14.65 0.71
C GLY A 265 19.23 -13.55 0.27
N VAL A 266 19.94 -13.74 -0.84
CA VAL A 266 20.83 -12.73 -1.45
C VAL A 266 20.03 -11.51 -1.92
N SER A 267 18.85 -11.73 -2.50
CA SER A 267 17.94 -10.66 -2.92
C SER A 267 17.45 -9.84 -1.72
N TRP A 268 17.12 -10.52 -0.61
CA TRP A 268 16.73 -9.90 0.65
C TRP A 268 17.86 -9.07 1.27
N ALA A 269 19.06 -9.63 1.36
CA ALA A 269 20.24 -8.91 1.82
C ALA A 269 20.45 -7.64 0.98
N SER A 270 20.36 -7.76 -0.34
CA SER A 270 20.52 -6.63 -1.27
C SER A 270 19.51 -5.51 -1.01
N VAL A 271 18.22 -5.82 -0.82
CA VAL A 271 17.22 -4.79 -0.54
C VAL A 271 17.38 -4.18 0.86
N VAL A 272 17.81 -4.96 1.85
CA VAL A 272 18.12 -4.46 3.21
C VAL A 272 19.31 -3.50 3.17
N PHE A 273 20.38 -3.86 2.47
CA PHE A 273 21.54 -2.98 2.30
C PHE A 273 21.20 -1.71 1.52
N LEU A 274 20.36 -1.79 0.47
CA LEU A 274 19.92 -0.61 -0.26
C LEU A 274 19.01 0.30 0.58
N ALA A 275 18.14 -0.28 1.42
CA ALA A 275 17.33 0.48 2.37
C ALA A 275 18.23 1.17 3.42
N MET A 276 19.26 0.50 3.95
CA MET A 276 20.25 1.11 4.83
C MET A 276 21.07 2.20 4.10
N ALA A 277 21.47 1.96 2.86
CA ALA A 277 22.14 2.95 2.02
C ALA A 277 21.25 4.18 1.84
N SER A 278 19.93 4.01 1.71
CA SER A 278 18.98 5.11 1.61
C SER A 278 18.98 5.97 2.89
N TYR A 279 19.07 5.38 4.08
CA TYR A 279 19.26 6.11 5.35
C TYR A 279 20.61 6.81 5.42
N VAL A 280 21.69 6.14 4.99
CA VAL A 280 23.04 6.71 4.89
C VAL A 280 23.03 7.95 3.99
N THR A 281 22.33 7.92 2.85
CA THR A 281 22.25 9.09 1.96
C THR A 281 21.57 10.30 2.61
N LEU A 282 20.68 10.10 3.59
CA LEU A 282 20.12 11.20 4.39
C LEU A 282 21.15 11.85 5.32
N LEU A 283 22.12 11.09 5.82
CA LEU A 283 23.16 11.57 6.75
C LEU A 283 24.26 12.36 6.03
N PHE A 284 24.68 11.90 4.84
CA PHE A 284 25.84 12.44 4.13
C PHE A 284 25.55 13.62 3.20
N GLN A 285 24.29 13.88 2.83
CA GLN A 285 23.97 15.07 2.04
C GLN A 285 23.85 16.31 2.94
N GLN A 286 24.93 17.09 2.99
CA GLN A 286 24.97 18.39 3.66
C GLN A 286 24.14 19.43 2.88
N ASP A 287 22.87 19.58 3.25
CA ASP A 287 22.14 20.79 2.93
C ASP A 287 22.66 21.97 3.80
N THR A 288 22.62 23.18 3.26
CA THR A 288 22.92 24.43 4.00
C THR A 288 22.04 24.56 5.24
N VAL A 289 22.54 25.23 6.29
CA VAL A 289 21.89 25.29 7.62
C VAL A 289 20.45 25.82 7.57
N ALA A 290 20.16 26.80 6.70
CA ALA A 290 18.81 27.34 6.50
C ALA A 290 17.88 26.38 5.73
N ALA A 291 18.41 25.54 4.83
CA ALA A 291 17.64 24.51 4.14
C ALA A 291 17.42 23.25 5.01
N ARG A 292 18.23 23.03 6.06
CA ARG A 292 18.20 21.83 6.91
C ARG A 292 16.93 21.68 7.74
N GLN A 293 16.41 22.76 8.34
CA GLN A 293 15.35 22.65 9.34
C GLN A 293 13.99 22.30 8.70
N ASP A 294 13.71 22.85 7.52
CA ASP A 294 12.48 22.59 6.76
C ASP A 294 12.56 21.34 5.87
N ARG A 295 13.77 20.92 5.43
CA ARG A 295 13.97 19.71 4.58
C ARG A 295 14.11 18.38 5.34
N ARG A 296 14.67 18.36 6.56
CA ARG A 296 14.87 17.08 7.30
C ARG A 296 13.56 16.31 7.48
N HIS A 297 12.45 17.02 7.65
CA HIS A 297 11.13 16.45 7.86
C HIS A 297 10.35 16.08 6.58
N ARG A 298 10.95 16.18 5.40
CA ARG A 298 10.30 15.86 4.11
C ARG A 298 10.67 14.49 3.55
N ASN A 299 11.71 13.87 4.11
CA ASN A 299 12.23 12.59 3.62
C ASN A 299 11.63 11.45 4.43
N ILE A 300 10.75 10.69 3.79
CA ILE A 300 10.13 9.49 4.38
C ILE A 300 10.48 8.23 3.60
N TYR A 301 11.09 8.36 2.41
CA TYR A 301 11.43 7.23 1.55
C TYR A 301 12.25 6.13 2.25
N PRO A 302 13.23 6.38 3.16
CA PRO A 302 13.95 5.27 3.80
C PRO A 302 13.07 4.48 4.76
N SER A 303 12.20 5.17 5.50
CA SER A 303 11.22 4.52 6.39
C SER A 303 10.16 3.77 5.59
N ILE A 304 9.77 4.28 4.41
CA ILE A 304 8.89 3.56 3.50
C ILE A 304 9.58 2.28 2.99
N CYS A 305 10.85 2.34 2.56
CA CYS A 305 11.60 1.15 2.15
C CYS A 305 11.75 0.13 3.29
N ALA A 306 12.05 0.58 4.52
CA ALA A 306 12.09 -0.27 5.71
C ALA A 306 10.73 -0.92 6.01
N ALA A 307 9.65 -0.14 5.93
CA ALA A 307 8.29 -0.64 6.11
C ALA A 307 7.93 -1.70 5.07
N MET A 308 8.31 -1.50 3.80
CA MET A 308 8.12 -2.50 2.74
C MET A 308 8.83 -3.81 3.06
N ILE A 309 10.10 -3.75 3.46
CA ILE A 309 10.87 -4.95 3.84
C ILE A 309 10.16 -5.68 4.97
N MET A 310 9.85 -5.00 6.08
CA MET A 310 9.28 -5.65 7.26
C MET A 310 7.89 -6.21 6.99
N PHE A 311 6.98 -5.42 6.41
CA PHE A 311 5.65 -5.90 6.12
C PHE A 311 5.67 -7.04 5.12
N TRP A 312 6.53 -7.00 4.10
CA TRP A 312 6.64 -8.10 3.14
C TRP A 312 7.24 -9.36 3.77
N MET A 313 8.31 -9.25 4.58
CA MET A 313 8.88 -10.40 5.31
C MET A 313 7.85 -11.04 6.23
N ILE A 314 7.07 -10.24 6.96
CA ILE A 314 6.01 -10.73 7.86
C ILE A 314 4.92 -11.44 7.06
N ILE A 315 4.41 -10.82 5.99
CA ILE A 315 3.32 -11.39 5.20
C ILE A 315 3.80 -12.65 4.46
N SER A 316 4.95 -12.61 3.79
CA SER A 316 5.49 -13.78 3.08
C SER A 316 5.69 -14.95 4.03
N SER A 317 6.20 -14.68 5.23
CA SER A 317 6.45 -15.72 6.19
C SER A 317 5.18 -16.25 6.83
N ALA A 318 4.21 -15.40 7.14
CA ALA A 318 2.90 -15.86 7.59
C ALA A 318 2.23 -16.78 6.56
N ILE A 319 2.37 -16.49 5.26
CA ILE A 319 1.93 -17.38 4.17
C ILE A 319 2.67 -18.72 4.23
N TRP A 320 4.00 -18.70 4.37
CA TRP A 320 4.79 -19.92 4.50
C TRP A 320 4.43 -20.75 5.73
N VAL A 321 4.21 -20.11 6.89
CA VAL A 321 3.75 -20.79 8.11
C VAL A 321 2.39 -21.45 7.88
N GLY A 322 1.49 -20.73 7.21
CA GLY A 322 0.19 -21.28 6.81
C GLY A 322 0.34 -22.52 5.92
N PHE A 323 1.30 -22.52 4.98
CA PHE A 323 1.59 -23.70 4.16
C PHE A 323 2.13 -24.87 4.99
N VAL A 324 3.12 -24.65 5.86
CA VAL A 324 3.66 -25.73 6.73
C VAL A 324 2.57 -26.32 7.61
N GLU A 325 1.76 -25.49 8.24
CA GLU A 325 0.68 -25.95 9.11
C GLU A 325 -0.42 -26.68 8.34
N LEU A 326 -0.71 -26.26 7.10
CA LEU A 326 -1.64 -26.98 6.23
C LEU A 326 -1.10 -28.38 5.87
N VAL A 327 0.18 -28.50 5.51
CA VAL A 327 0.82 -29.81 5.24
C VAL A 327 0.75 -30.70 6.48
N ARG A 328 1.16 -30.16 7.64
CA ARG A 328 1.20 -30.88 8.91
C ARG A 328 -0.19 -31.38 9.33
N SER A 329 -1.19 -30.50 9.31
CA SER A 329 -2.56 -30.87 9.68
C SER A 329 -3.18 -31.91 8.73
N THR A 330 -2.86 -31.84 7.44
CA THR A 330 -3.31 -32.85 6.46
C THR A 330 -2.64 -34.20 6.71
N ALA A 331 -1.34 -34.20 7.00
CA ALA A 331 -0.59 -35.42 7.33
C ALA A 331 -1.10 -36.07 8.63
N ASP A 332 -1.40 -35.28 9.66
CA ASP A 332 -1.92 -35.78 10.94
C ASP A 332 -3.33 -36.38 10.80
N GLN A 333 -4.22 -35.73 10.04
CA GLN A 333 -5.58 -36.24 9.77
C GLN A 333 -5.56 -37.60 9.05
N ASN A 334 -4.61 -37.79 8.13
CA ASN A 334 -4.45 -39.06 7.44
C ASN A 334 -3.97 -40.17 8.40
N LYS A 335 -3.02 -39.86 9.31
CA LYS A 335 -2.53 -40.82 10.31
C LYS A 335 -3.64 -41.31 11.25
N GLU A 336 -4.51 -40.42 11.74
CA GLU A 336 -5.63 -40.81 12.62
C GLU A 336 -6.66 -41.70 11.91
N THR A 337 -6.92 -41.43 10.62
CA THR A 337 -7.86 -42.21 9.82
C THR A 337 -7.35 -43.64 9.59
N THR A 338 -6.07 -43.81 9.27
CA THR A 338 -5.45 -45.13 9.03
C THR A 338 -5.35 -45.98 10.30
N THR A 339 -5.04 -45.35 11.44
CA THR A 339 -4.89 -46.06 12.74
C THR A 339 -6.22 -46.63 13.25
N SER A 340 -7.35 -46.10 12.78
CA SER A 340 -8.69 -46.46 13.25
C SER A 340 -9.35 -47.62 12.47
N GLN A 341 -8.80 -48.04 11.32
CA GLN A 341 -9.51 -48.94 10.40
C GLN A 341 -8.71 -50.15 9.87
N SER A 342 -7.41 -50.31 10.14
CA SER A 342 -6.63 -51.40 9.54
C SER A 342 -5.62 -52.04 10.51
N GLU A 343 -5.82 -53.32 10.83
CA GLU A 343 -4.79 -54.22 11.40
C GLU A 343 -3.87 -54.82 10.31
N GLN A 344 -3.97 -54.39 9.04
CA GLN A 344 -3.14 -54.90 7.94
C GLN A 344 -1.94 -53.97 7.61
N PRO A 345 -0.69 -54.46 7.63
CA PRO A 345 0.53 -53.64 7.47
C PRO A 345 0.82 -53.07 6.06
N GLN A 346 -0.12 -53.11 5.11
CA GLN A 346 0.20 -52.85 3.69
C GLN A 346 0.06 -51.39 3.22
N ASP A 347 -0.58 -50.50 3.98
CA ASP A 347 -0.81 -49.11 3.54
C ASP A 347 0.15 -48.07 4.15
N ALA A 348 1.24 -48.51 4.79
CA ALA A 348 2.25 -47.61 5.40
C ALA A 348 2.97 -46.70 4.38
N ASN A 349 2.80 -46.92 3.08
CA ASN A 349 3.40 -46.12 2.01
C ASN A 349 2.54 -44.91 1.58
N GLU A 350 1.27 -44.81 1.97
CA GLU A 350 0.32 -43.83 1.40
C GLU A 350 0.54 -42.37 1.86
N ASN A 351 1.47 -42.10 2.79
CA ASN A 351 1.72 -40.75 3.32
C ASN A 351 3.19 -40.28 3.22
N LYS A 352 4.08 -41.02 2.55
CA LYS A 352 5.50 -40.66 2.47
C LYS A 352 5.73 -39.30 1.78
N GLY A 353 4.95 -38.95 0.76
CA GLY A 353 5.08 -37.66 0.05
C GLY A 353 4.74 -36.45 0.91
N LEU A 354 3.74 -36.54 1.81
CA LEU A 354 3.38 -35.46 2.74
C LEU A 354 4.45 -35.26 3.83
N GLU A 355 5.03 -36.35 4.34
CA GLU A 355 6.14 -36.27 5.31
C GLU A 355 7.38 -35.63 4.66
N LEU A 356 7.73 -36.04 3.44
CA LEU A 356 8.80 -35.42 2.67
C LEU A 356 8.56 -33.93 2.42
N LEU A 357 7.33 -33.56 2.01
CA LEU A 357 6.97 -32.17 1.79
C LEU A 357 7.09 -31.33 3.06
N ASN A 358 6.72 -31.91 4.21
CA ASN A 358 6.90 -31.27 5.51
C ASN A 358 8.39 -31.04 5.81
N ASP A 359 9.26 -32.02 5.58
CA ASP A 359 10.71 -31.87 5.79
C ASP A 359 11.31 -30.80 4.88
N TYR A 360 10.86 -30.75 3.61
CA TYR A 360 11.29 -29.75 2.63
C TYR A 360 10.89 -28.33 2.99
N PHE A 361 9.73 -28.13 3.62
CA PHE A 361 9.34 -26.80 4.08
C PHE A 361 9.92 -26.46 5.45
N ALA A 362 10.08 -27.45 6.33
CA ALA A 362 10.59 -27.26 7.68
C ALA A 362 12.05 -26.78 7.68
N GLY A 363 12.91 -27.32 6.82
CA GLY A 363 14.34 -26.92 6.74
C GLY A 363 14.53 -25.42 6.46
N PRO A 364 14.13 -24.93 5.27
CA PRO A 364 14.22 -23.51 4.93
C PRO A 364 13.44 -22.59 5.88
N MET A 365 12.31 -23.05 6.44
CA MET A 365 11.58 -22.30 7.46
C MET A 365 12.41 -22.15 8.73
N ASN A 366 13.02 -23.23 9.23
CA ASN A 366 13.88 -23.22 10.42
C ASN A 366 15.10 -22.32 10.22
N GLU A 367 15.65 -22.26 9.01
CA GLU A 367 16.71 -21.30 8.67
C GLU A 367 16.20 -19.85 8.66
N ALA A 368 15.04 -19.60 8.05
CA ALA A 368 14.43 -18.27 7.97
C ALA A 368 13.92 -17.75 9.33
N MET A 369 13.65 -18.64 10.30
CA MET A 369 13.11 -18.33 11.62
C MET A 369 13.96 -17.32 12.40
N GLY A 370 15.29 -17.34 12.24
CA GLY A 370 16.18 -16.35 12.86
C GLY A 370 15.87 -14.94 12.37
N THR A 371 15.87 -14.75 11.05
CA THR A 371 15.54 -13.47 10.40
C THR A 371 14.13 -13.01 10.76
N LEU A 372 13.20 -13.96 10.85
CA LEU A 372 11.81 -13.68 11.18
C LEU A 372 11.62 -13.19 12.61
N SER A 373 12.31 -13.81 13.55
CA SER A 373 12.28 -13.43 14.96
C SER A 373 12.79 -12.01 15.14
N VAL A 374 13.89 -11.64 14.46
CA VAL A 374 14.42 -10.26 14.44
C VAL A 374 13.42 -9.28 13.82
N THR A 375 12.84 -9.64 12.67
CA THR A 375 11.83 -8.81 11.98
C THR A 375 10.60 -8.58 12.85
N PHE A 376 10.14 -9.61 13.56
CA PHE A 376 9.00 -9.52 14.46
C PHE A 376 9.28 -8.64 15.68
N LEU A 377 10.47 -8.71 16.27
CA LEU A 377 10.87 -7.77 17.32
C LEU A 377 10.90 -6.33 16.81
N GLY A 378 11.36 -6.12 15.58
CA GLY A 378 11.26 -4.83 14.89
C GLY A 378 9.81 -4.35 14.76
N LEU A 379 8.88 -5.24 14.41
CA LEU A 379 7.46 -4.92 14.37
C LEU A 379 6.90 -4.58 15.76
N ILE A 380 7.23 -5.35 16.79
CA ILE A 380 6.82 -5.04 18.18
C ILE A 380 7.30 -3.65 18.55
N LEU A 381 8.56 -3.31 18.28
CA LEU A 381 9.10 -1.97 18.55
C LEU A 381 8.26 -0.89 17.86
N ILE A 382 7.93 -1.07 16.58
CA ILE A 382 7.10 -0.13 15.80
C ILE A 382 5.69 -0.01 16.38
N VAL A 383 5.07 -1.13 16.75
CA VAL A 383 3.73 -1.16 17.35
C VAL A 383 3.74 -0.49 18.71
N VAL A 384 4.72 -0.79 19.57
CA VAL A 384 4.86 -0.17 20.90
C VAL A 384 5.06 1.34 20.77
N VAL A 385 5.97 1.79 19.89
CA VAL A 385 6.17 3.22 19.63
C VAL A 385 4.89 3.87 19.08
N GLY A 386 4.20 3.22 18.14
CA GLY A 386 2.92 3.68 17.60
C GLY A 386 1.83 3.81 18.67
N LEU A 387 1.67 2.79 19.53
CA LEU A 387 0.71 2.78 20.63
C LEU A 387 1.05 3.83 21.68
N LEU A 388 2.33 4.01 22.02
CA LEU A 388 2.77 5.08 22.92
C LEU A 388 2.43 6.46 22.34
N LEU A 389 2.64 6.67 21.04
CA LEU A 389 2.24 7.92 20.38
C LEU A 389 0.73 8.13 20.44
N VAL A 390 -0.08 7.10 20.17
CA VAL A 390 -1.54 7.18 20.27
C VAL A 390 -1.98 7.45 21.71
N ALA A 391 -1.39 6.77 22.70
CA ALA A 391 -1.69 6.95 24.12
C ALA A 391 -1.32 8.37 24.59
N VAL A 392 -0.13 8.85 24.27
CA VAL A 392 0.31 10.23 24.59
C VAL A 392 -0.67 11.25 24.02
N ARG A 393 -1.15 11.05 22.79
CA ARG A 393 -2.18 11.91 22.18
C ARG A 393 -3.53 11.81 22.87
N ALA A 394 -3.96 10.60 23.23
CA ALA A 394 -5.23 10.38 23.91
C ALA A 394 -5.27 11.04 25.29
N PHE A 395 -4.17 10.94 26.06
CA PHE A 395 -4.07 11.52 27.40
C PHE A 395 -3.77 13.02 27.40
N ASN A 396 -3.05 13.54 26.39
CA ASN A 396 -2.65 14.94 26.34
C ASN A 396 -3.32 15.71 25.19
N LYS A 397 -4.65 15.80 25.21
CA LYS A 397 -5.40 16.56 24.19
C LYS A 397 -4.96 18.02 24.09
N GLU A 398 -4.52 18.64 25.20
CA GLU A 398 -4.00 20.01 25.18
C GLU A 398 -2.66 20.15 24.42
N LEU A 399 -1.81 19.12 24.43
CA LEU A 399 -0.57 19.10 23.66
C LEU A 399 -0.84 19.00 22.14
N LEU A 400 -1.97 18.44 21.72
CA LEU A 400 -2.39 18.44 20.32
C LEU A 400 -2.65 19.86 19.81
N TYR A 401 -3.23 20.74 20.64
CA TYR A 401 -3.46 22.14 20.30
C TYR A 401 -2.17 22.95 20.21
N LYS A 402 -1.14 22.59 20.99
CA LYS A 402 0.16 23.28 20.98
C LYS A 402 1.08 22.86 19.83
N GLN A 403 0.62 21.99 18.92
CA GLN A 403 1.33 21.54 17.72
C GLN A 403 2.77 21.07 17.97
N HIS A 404 3.05 20.48 19.14
CA HIS A 404 4.41 20.02 19.43
C HIS A 404 4.78 18.89 18.46
N GLU A 405 5.86 19.04 17.70
CA GLU A 405 6.19 18.17 16.55
C GLU A 405 6.24 16.67 16.91
N LEU A 406 6.65 16.35 18.14
CA LEU A 406 6.74 14.98 18.67
C LEU A 406 5.39 14.31 18.91
N GLY A 407 4.33 15.08 19.22
CA GLY A 407 2.99 14.55 19.51
C GLY A 407 1.96 14.82 18.41
N ALA A 408 2.26 15.76 17.51
CA ALA A 408 1.32 16.25 16.51
C ALA A 408 0.95 15.21 15.43
N ARG A 409 1.75 14.14 15.24
CA ARG A 409 1.52 13.16 14.16
C ARG A 409 1.72 11.73 14.64
N VAL A 410 0.91 10.81 14.11
CA VAL A 410 1.04 9.36 14.33
C VAL A 410 1.77 8.71 13.14
N ILE A 411 1.24 8.86 11.93
CA ILE A 411 1.64 8.06 10.75
C ILE A 411 3.00 8.45 10.15
N LEU A 412 3.55 9.63 10.47
CA LEU A 412 4.83 10.11 9.96
C LEU A 412 5.67 10.74 11.07
N ASN A 413 5.54 10.19 12.27
CA ASN A 413 6.25 10.65 13.46
C ASN A 413 7.74 10.31 13.38
N ILE A 414 8.60 11.22 13.86
CA ILE A 414 10.05 11.01 13.90
C ILE A 414 10.42 9.79 14.77
N GLY A 415 9.73 9.56 15.88
CA GLY A 415 9.93 8.39 16.73
C GLY A 415 9.64 7.09 15.98
N LEU A 416 8.61 7.07 15.13
CA LEU A 416 8.31 5.92 14.28
C LEU A 416 9.40 5.71 13.22
N GLN A 417 9.93 6.79 12.62
CA GLN A 417 11.06 6.70 11.67
C GLN A 417 12.32 6.12 12.32
N TRP A 418 12.60 6.49 13.58
CA TRP A 418 13.67 5.88 14.37
C TRP A 418 13.40 4.41 14.67
N ALA A 419 12.16 4.04 15.00
CA ALA A 419 11.79 2.63 15.17
C ALA A 419 12.04 1.83 13.89
N PHE A 420 11.64 2.36 12.72
CA PHE A 420 11.94 1.76 11.41
C PHE A 420 13.46 1.61 11.17
N PHE A 421 14.24 2.64 11.51
CA PHE A 421 15.70 2.61 11.35
C PHE A 421 16.36 1.57 12.26
N VAL A 422 15.98 1.52 13.54
CA VAL A 422 16.51 0.55 14.51
C VAL A 422 16.14 -0.87 14.10
N ALA A 423 14.87 -1.11 13.73
CA ALA A 423 14.42 -2.41 13.26
C ALA A 423 15.19 -2.88 12.02
N LEU A 424 15.36 -2.00 11.02
CA LEU A 424 16.14 -2.31 9.82
C LEU A 424 17.61 -2.57 10.14
N THR A 425 18.20 -1.83 11.08
CA THR A 425 19.58 -2.04 11.53
C THR A 425 19.73 -3.40 12.20
N MET A 426 18.78 -3.81 13.04
CA MET A 426 18.79 -5.15 13.65
C MET A 426 18.76 -6.24 12.58
N ILE A 427 17.89 -6.11 11.57
CA ILE A 427 17.81 -7.05 10.44
C ILE A 427 19.14 -7.06 9.65
N ALA A 428 19.71 -5.90 9.36
CA ALA A 428 20.96 -5.80 8.61
C ALA A 428 22.15 -6.42 9.35
N VAL A 429 22.27 -6.18 10.66
CA VAL A 429 23.30 -6.79 11.52
C VAL A 429 23.15 -8.31 11.54
N PHE A 430 21.92 -8.80 11.68
CA PHE A 430 21.64 -10.24 11.68
C PHE A 430 22.02 -10.89 10.35
N ILE A 431 21.58 -10.33 9.21
CA ILE A 431 21.92 -10.83 7.87
C ILE A 431 23.44 -10.79 7.65
N THR A 432 24.12 -9.73 8.06
CA THR A 432 25.59 -9.60 7.92
C THR A 432 26.31 -10.66 8.75
N TYR A 433 25.83 -10.92 9.97
CA TYR A 433 26.36 -11.96 10.85
C TYR A 433 26.17 -13.36 10.24
N ASP A 434 24.99 -13.66 9.69
CA ASP A 434 24.71 -14.95 9.05
C ASP A 434 25.51 -15.14 7.75
N LEU A 435 25.72 -14.08 6.96
CA LEU A 435 26.61 -14.08 5.80
C LEU A 435 28.08 -14.33 6.21
N TYR A 436 28.54 -13.66 7.27
CA TYR A 436 29.93 -13.77 7.74
C TYR A 436 30.27 -15.17 8.25
N HIS A 437 29.33 -15.86 8.90
CA HIS A 437 29.51 -17.22 9.40
C HIS A 437 29.21 -18.31 8.35
N GLY A 438 29.07 -17.94 7.07
CA GLY A 438 28.82 -18.90 5.99
C GLY A 438 27.46 -19.62 6.07
N ARG A 439 26.60 -19.30 7.05
CA ARG A 439 25.34 -20.02 7.29
C ARG A 439 24.36 -19.92 6.14
N ILE A 440 24.42 -18.83 5.36
CA ILE A 440 23.56 -18.63 4.18
C ILE A 440 24.09 -19.40 2.96
N ILE A 441 25.38 -19.76 2.92
CA ILE A 441 26.05 -20.32 1.74
C ILE A 441 26.30 -21.82 1.91
N GLU A 442 26.79 -22.28 3.06
CA GLU A 442 27.32 -23.65 3.19
C GLU A 442 26.39 -24.63 3.91
N GLY A 443 25.39 -24.18 4.69
CA GLY A 443 24.45 -25.11 5.36
C GLY A 443 25.11 -26.09 6.33
N GLU A 444 26.41 -25.95 6.61
CA GLU A 444 27.14 -26.76 7.57
C GLU A 444 27.01 -26.20 8.99
N GLU A 445 27.03 -27.10 9.97
CA GLU A 445 27.09 -26.74 11.38
C GLU A 445 28.37 -25.93 11.67
N PRO A 446 28.28 -24.83 12.43
CA PRO A 446 29.42 -23.95 12.65
C PRO A 446 30.51 -24.67 13.43
N VAL A 447 31.66 -24.88 12.78
CA VAL A 447 32.91 -25.26 13.44
C VAL A 447 33.24 -24.19 14.48
N CYS A 448 33.17 -24.58 15.75
CA CYS A 448 33.45 -23.75 16.92
C CYS A 448 34.93 -23.38 16.99
N VAL A 449 35.37 -22.41 16.18
CA VAL A 449 36.70 -21.80 16.29
C VAL A 449 36.53 -20.30 16.11
N LEU A 450 36.23 -19.59 17.21
CA LEU A 450 36.80 -18.27 17.55
C LEU A 450 36.20 -17.69 18.85
N ALA A 451 37.07 -17.62 19.87
CA ALA A 451 37.20 -16.65 20.96
C ALA A 451 36.03 -16.40 21.94
N GLU A 452 36.33 -16.43 23.23
CA GLU A 452 35.43 -16.20 24.38
C GLU A 452 34.56 -14.91 24.36
N SER A 453 34.80 -13.95 23.46
CA SER A 453 33.99 -12.72 23.35
C SER A 453 32.72 -12.86 22.51
N THR A 454 32.57 -13.91 21.69
CA THR A 454 31.37 -14.18 20.86
C THR A 454 30.23 -14.84 21.62
N ARG A 455 30.52 -15.43 22.80
CA ARG A 455 29.54 -16.17 23.62
C ARG A 455 28.28 -15.35 23.95
N SER A 456 28.42 -14.03 24.17
CA SER A 456 27.27 -13.19 24.55
C SER A 456 26.28 -12.96 23.39
N PHE A 457 26.79 -12.77 22.17
CA PHE A 457 25.96 -12.59 20.98
C PHE A 457 25.35 -13.92 20.54
N ASP A 458 26.12 -15.01 20.53
CA ASP A 458 25.62 -16.34 20.21
C ASP A 458 24.54 -16.78 21.22
N GLN A 459 24.73 -16.49 22.51
CA GLN A 459 23.71 -16.75 23.52
C GLN A 459 22.45 -15.92 23.31
N ALA A 460 22.58 -14.63 22.99
CA ALA A 460 21.44 -13.79 22.66
C ALA A 460 20.68 -14.29 21.42
N MET A 461 21.41 -14.74 20.40
CA MET A 461 20.80 -15.29 19.18
C MET A 461 20.12 -16.63 19.42
N THR A 462 20.72 -17.51 20.22
CA THR A 462 20.10 -18.77 20.64
C THR A 462 18.84 -18.51 21.47
N CYS A 463 18.84 -17.53 22.36
CA CYS A 463 17.64 -17.12 23.09
C CYS A 463 16.55 -16.58 22.15
N LEU A 464 16.94 -15.83 21.12
CA LEU A 464 16.02 -15.31 20.11
C LEU A 464 15.35 -16.44 19.31
N ARG A 465 16.12 -17.45 18.92
CA ARG A 465 15.63 -18.66 18.24
C ARG A 465 14.75 -19.51 19.17
N ALA A 466 15.08 -19.59 20.45
CA ALA A 466 14.24 -20.25 21.44
C ALA A 466 12.89 -19.52 21.63
N ALA A 467 12.83 -18.22 21.33
CA ALA A 467 11.59 -17.45 21.37
C ALA A 467 10.68 -17.67 20.13
N THR A 468 11.15 -18.40 19.10
CA THR A 468 10.43 -18.50 17.83
C THR A 468 9.02 -19.11 17.92
N PRO A 469 8.73 -20.14 18.73
CA PRO A 469 7.35 -20.63 18.88
C PRO A 469 6.37 -19.54 19.32
N TYR A 470 6.83 -18.62 20.18
CA TYR A 470 6.02 -17.46 20.61
C TYR A 470 5.84 -16.44 19.49
N VAL A 471 6.87 -16.23 18.66
CA VAL A 471 6.79 -15.37 17.46
C VAL A 471 5.73 -15.90 16.50
N MET A 472 5.76 -17.20 16.20
CA MET A 472 4.77 -17.83 15.31
C MET A 472 3.36 -17.72 15.86
N THR A 473 3.19 -18.00 17.16
CA THR A 473 1.91 -17.87 17.85
C THR A 473 1.40 -16.43 17.80
N ALA A 474 2.29 -15.45 17.99
CA ALA A 474 1.92 -14.04 17.96
C ALA A 474 1.60 -13.54 16.53
N LEU A 475 2.29 -14.04 15.50
CA LEU A 475 1.97 -13.78 14.09
C LEU A 475 0.59 -14.33 13.71
N LEU A 476 0.28 -15.56 14.14
CA LEU A 476 -1.06 -16.15 13.99
C LEU A 476 -2.11 -15.32 14.74
N GLY A 477 -1.83 -14.92 15.98
CA GLY A 477 -2.70 -14.04 16.77
C GLY A 477 -2.95 -12.69 16.10
N LEU A 478 -1.93 -12.08 15.50
CA LEU A 478 -2.05 -10.85 14.71
C LEU A 478 -2.94 -11.07 13.48
N PHE A 479 -2.81 -12.19 12.78
CA PHE A 479 -3.64 -12.51 11.63
C PHE A 479 -5.10 -12.73 12.01
N VAL A 480 -5.36 -13.43 13.12
CA VAL A 480 -6.71 -13.59 13.70
C VAL A 480 -7.29 -12.23 14.11
N LEU A 481 -6.46 -11.33 14.64
CA LEU A 481 -6.88 -9.96 14.94
C LEU A 481 -7.22 -9.19 13.66
N ILE A 482 -6.41 -9.26 12.61
CA ILE A 482 -6.72 -8.64 11.31
C ILE A 482 -8.01 -9.21 10.73
N TYR A 483 -8.23 -10.52 10.87
CA TYR A 483 -9.44 -11.20 10.43
C TYR A 483 -10.68 -10.70 11.18
N ASN A 484 -10.63 -10.65 12.52
CA ASN A 484 -11.76 -10.24 13.36
C ASN A 484 -12.02 -8.73 13.36
N PHE A 485 -10.99 -7.91 13.13
CA PHE A 485 -11.06 -6.45 13.13
C PHE A 485 -10.82 -5.85 11.73
N SER A 486 -11.22 -6.57 10.68
CA SER A 486 -10.95 -6.19 9.29
C SER A 486 -11.43 -4.77 8.96
N ASN A 487 -12.56 -4.33 9.53
CA ASN A 487 -13.12 -3.00 9.30
C ASN A 487 -12.24 -1.88 9.88
N PHE A 488 -11.66 -2.09 11.07
CA PHE A 488 -10.75 -1.13 11.69
C PHE A 488 -9.44 -1.03 10.90
N VAL A 489 -8.88 -2.19 10.53
CA VAL A 489 -7.67 -2.27 9.70
C VAL A 489 -7.92 -1.64 8.33
N ALA A 490 -9.05 -1.92 7.68
CA ALA A 490 -9.44 -1.33 6.41
C ALA A 490 -9.61 0.19 6.48
N GLY A 491 -10.13 0.72 7.59
CA GLY A 491 -10.24 2.17 7.83
C GLY A 491 -8.88 2.87 7.91
N GLY A 492 -7.93 2.29 8.67
CA GLY A 492 -6.56 2.82 8.76
C GLY A 492 -5.77 2.66 7.46
N LEU A 493 -5.91 1.51 6.80
CA LEU A 493 -5.31 1.24 5.48
C LEU A 493 -5.88 2.12 4.38
N GLY A 494 -7.15 2.53 4.48
CA GLY A 494 -7.80 3.38 3.48
C GLY A 494 -7.03 4.67 3.22
N VAL A 495 -6.48 5.29 4.29
CA VAL A 495 -5.66 6.52 4.16
C VAL A 495 -4.39 6.26 3.36
N VAL A 496 -3.66 5.20 3.73
CA VAL A 496 -2.41 4.83 3.06
C VAL A 496 -2.69 4.42 1.62
N ARG A 497 -3.75 3.64 1.39
CA ARG A 497 -4.18 3.20 0.07
C ARG A 497 -4.48 4.37 -0.84
N ASP A 498 -5.22 5.37 -0.40
CA ASP A 498 -5.58 6.51 -1.24
C ASP A 498 -4.35 7.33 -1.62
N ILE A 499 -3.44 7.56 -0.67
CA ILE A 499 -2.16 8.22 -0.93
C ILE A 499 -1.34 7.43 -1.97
N VAL A 500 -1.26 6.11 -1.79
CA VAL A 500 -0.58 5.18 -2.69
C VAL A 500 -1.20 5.20 -4.09
N THR A 501 -2.53 5.07 -4.20
CA THR A 501 -3.28 5.14 -5.46
C THR A 501 -2.97 6.44 -6.21
N TYR A 502 -2.85 7.55 -5.48
CA TYR A 502 -2.49 8.84 -6.03
C TYR A 502 -1.03 8.96 -6.51
N ALA A 503 -0.14 8.08 -6.04
CA ALA A 503 1.29 8.04 -6.39
C ALA A 503 1.62 7.04 -7.51
N VAL A 504 0.66 6.21 -7.95
CA VAL A 504 0.91 5.17 -8.97
C VAL A 504 1.30 5.78 -10.31
N VAL A 505 2.46 5.37 -10.85
CA VAL A 505 2.98 5.80 -12.15
C VAL A 505 2.92 4.69 -13.21
N LYS A 506 2.75 5.09 -14.48
CA LYS A 506 2.68 4.18 -15.64
C LYS A 506 4.07 3.71 -16.10
N ASN A 507 5.05 4.61 -16.12
CA ASN A 507 6.41 4.38 -16.60
C ASN A 507 7.45 4.96 -15.64
N CYS A 508 8.70 4.50 -15.73
CA CYS A 508 9.80 5.12 -15.01
C CYS A 508 10.27 6.37 -15.76
N MET A 509 10.20 7.53 -15.11
CA MET A 509 10.54 8.84 -15.72
C MET A 509 11.37 9.71 -14.75
N TRP A 510 12.16 9.10 -13.87
CA TRP A 510 12.86 9.83 -12.79
C TRP A 510 13.94 10.81 -13.29
N LEU A 511 14.39 10.67 -14.55
CA LEU A 511 15.31 11.60 -15.21
C LEU A 511 14.60 12.76 -15.89
N ASN A 512 13.28 12.71 -16.02
CA ASN A 512 12.47 13.70 -16.73
C ASN A 512 12.11 14.91 -15.85
N SER A 513 11.74 16.00 -16.50
CA SER A 513 11.22 17.20 -15.83
C SER A 513 9.94 16.91 -15.03
N VAL A 514 9.61 17.78 -14.06
CA VAL A 514 8.37 17.65 -13.26
C VAL A 514 7.14 17.68 -14.16
N GLU A 515 7.15 18.55 -15.17
CA GLU A 515 6.06 18.74 -16.14
C GLU A 515 5.83 17.49 -16.99
N GLU A 516 6.89 16.83 -17.44
CA GLU A 516 6.83 15.57 -18.18
C GLU A 516 6.36 14.40 -17.30
N ARG A 517 6.64 14.44 -15.99
CA ARG A 517 6.20 13.41 -15.04
C ARG A 517 4.74 13.52 -14.65
N ARG A 518 4.12 14.71 -14.62
CA ARG A 518 2.70 14.89 -14.26
C ARG A 518 1.71 13.97 -15.02
N PRO A 519 1.76 13.84 -16.37
CA PRO A 519 0.85 12.95 -17.09
C PRO A 519 1.05 11.45 -16.76
N ASN A 520 2.17 11.07 -16.13
CA ASN A 520 2.51 9.69 -15.79
C ASN A 520 1.67 9.11 -14.61
N PHE A 521 1.04 9.97 -13.81
CA PHE A 521 0.15 9.59 -12.70
C PHE A 521 -1.28 9.35 -13.18
N HIS A 522 -1.51 8.22 -13.84
CA HIS A 522 -2.78 7.94 -14.52
C HIS A 522 -4.03 7.94 -13.61
N GLU A 523 -3.98 7.35 -12.40
CA GLU A 523 -5.14 7.36 -11.50
C GLU A 523 -5.42 8.76 -10.94
N ARG A 524 -4.38 9.51 -10.55
CA ARG A 524 -4.49 10.94 -10.19
C ARG A 524 -5.16 11.73 -11.29
N ASN A 525 -4.68 11.59 -12.53
CA ASN A 525 -5.23 12.30 -13.68
C ASN A 525 -6.68 11.89 -13.99
N ALA A 526 -7.05 10.64 -13.74
CA ALA A 526 -8.43 10.17 -13.90
C ALA A 526 -9.37 10.79 -12.83
N ILE A 527 -8.94 10.85 -11.57
CA ILE A 527 -9.68 11.48 -10.47
C ILE A 527 -9.86 12.99 -10.75
N ASP A 528 -8.79 13.68 -11.13
CA ASP A 528 -8.78 15.09 -11.53
C ASP A 528 -9.74 15.35 -12.71
N ALA A 529 -9.76 14.45 -13.70
CA ALA A 529 -10.66 14.56 -14.84
C ALA A 529 -12.14 14.43 -14.44
N ARG A 530 -12.48 13.63 -13.42
CA ARG A 530 -13.85 13.54 -12.90
C ARG A 530 -14.29 14.85 -12.25
N PHE A 531 -13.46 15.45 -11.39
CA PHE A 531 -13.74 16.77 -10.82
C PHE A 531 -14.02 17.80 -11.92
N ARG A 532 -13.16 17.87 -12.94
CA ARG A 532 -13.30 18.80 -14.06
C ARG A 532 -14.64 18.61 -14.78
N ARG A 533 -15.04 17.37 -15.05
CA ARG A 533 -16.30 17.07 -15.76
C ARG A 533 -17.54 17.40 -14.94
N VAL A 534 -17.54 17.09 -13.66
CA VAL A 534 -18.64 17.43 -12.74
C VAL A 534 -18.80 18.94 -12.67
N LEU A 535 -17.70 19.70 -12.51
CA LEU A 535 -17.73 21.16 -12.55
C LEU A 535 -18.29 21.68 -13.87
N TYR A 536 -17.82 21.15 -15.01
CA TYR A 536 -18.22 21.63 -16.33
C TYR A 536 -19.70 21.41 -16.57
N TYR A 537 -20.20 20.21 -16.25
CA TYR A 537 -21.62 19.91 -16.30
C TYR A 537 -22.42 20.85 -15.41
N GLY A 538 -22.03 21.00 -14.13
CA GLY A 538 -22.74 21.85 -13.18
C GLY A 538 -22.79 23.31 -13.63
N VAL A 539 -21.69 23.84 -14.18
CA VAL A 539 -21.61 25.21 -14.72
C VAL A 539 -22.51 25.37 -15.95
N GLU A 540 -22.57 24.39 -16.84
CA GLU A 540 -23.39 24.46 -18.06
C GLU A 540 -24.89 24.28 -17.79
N ALA A 541 -25.23 23.33 -16.92
CA ALA A 541 -26.61 23.03 -16.56
C ALA A 541 -27.25 24.16 -15.74
N LEU A 542 -26.55 24.67 -14.73
CA LEU A 542 -27.11 25.66 -13.80
C LEU A 542 -26.82 27.11 -14.23
N LYS A 543 -25.67 27.39 -14.84
CA LYS A 543 -25.10 28.74 -15.02
C LYS A 543 -25.06 29.50 -13.68
N PRO A 544 -24.31 28.97 -12.70
CA PRO A 544 -24.36 29.46 -11.34
C PRO A 544 -23.78 30.87 -11.20
N ASP A 545 -24.31 31.66 -10.27
CA ASP A 545 -23.70 32.92 -9.85
C ASP A 545 -22.72 32.74 -8.67
N ARG A 546 -22.84 31.62 -7.96
CA ARG A 546 -21.96 31.23 -6.84
C ARG A 546 -21.52 29.78 -7.02
N ILE A 547 -20.24 29.50 -6.79
CA ILE A 547 -19.68 28.15 -6.73
C ILE A 547 -19.11 27.92 -5.33
N THR A 548 -19.50 26.83 -4.68
CA THR A 548 -18.87 26.35 -3.45
C THR A 548 -18.30 24.96 -3.67
N VAL A 549 -17.06 24.75 -3.28
CA VAL A 549 -16.43 23.43 -3.24
C VAL A 549 -16.30 23.02 -1.79
N ILE A 550 -17.05 22.02 -1.35
CA ILE A 550 -16.94 21.44 -0.02
C ILE A 550 -16.20 20.12 -0.17
N SER A 551 -15.05 20.03 0.49
CA SER A 551 -14.13 18.91 0.32
C SER A 551 -13.65 18.36 1.64
N HIS A 552 -13.45 17.04 1.69
CA HIS A 552 -12.97 16.35 2.89
C HIS A 552 -11.75 15.48 2.57
N SER A 553 -10.76 15.46 3.46
CA SER A 553 -9.61 14.57 3.39
C SER A 553 -8.93 14.57 2.00
N GLN A 554 -8.71 13.43 1.34
CA GLN A 554 -8.13 13.36 -0.01
C GLN A 554 -8.86 14.26 -1.03
N GLY A 555 -10.17 14.46 -0.88
CA GLY A 555 -10.95 15.36 -1.73
C GLY A 555 -10.49 16.82 -1.67
N THR A 556 -9.84 17.24 -0.57
CA THR A 556 -9.26 18.59 -0.47
C THR A 556 -8.04 18.74 -1.37
N VAL A 557 -7.27 17.67 -1.55
CA VAL A 557 -6.11 17.63 -2.45
C VAL A 557 -6.57 17.73 -3.91
N VAL A 558 -7.57 16.92 -4.28
CA VAL A 558 -8.19 16.97 -5.62
C VAL A 558 -8.73 18.39 -5.89
N SER A 559 -9.49 18.95 -4.95
CA SER A 559 -10.11 20.26 -5.10
C SER A 559 -9.07 21.38 -5.28
N THR A 560 -8.04 21.39 -4.44
CA THR A 560 -6.99 22.42 -4.49
C THR A 560 -6.13 22.32 -5.75
N GLN A 561 -5.83 21.11 -6.24
CA GLN A 561 -5.13 20.93 -7.51
C GLN A 561 -6.01 21.35 -8.70
N MET A 562 -7.29 20.99 -8.69
CA MET A 562 -8.19 21.28 -9.80
C MET A 562 -8.59 22.75 -9.91
N LEU A 563 -8.73 23.46 -8.79
CA LEU A 563 -8.97 24.91 -8.84
C LEU A 563 -7.75 25.67 -9.40
N GLN A 564 -6.55 25.12 -9.32
CA GLN A 564 -5.35 25.66 -9.98
C GLN A 564 -5.22 25.27 -11.45
N ASN A 565 -6.01 24.29 -11.93
CA ASN A 565 -5.91 23.80 -13.29
C ASN A 565 -6.33 24.89 -14.30
N LYS A 566 -5.50 25.12 -15.33
CA LYS A 566 -5.72 26.17 -16.34
C LYS A 566 -7.11 26.09 -17.01
N TRP A 567 -7.61 24.87 -17.26
CA TRP A 567 -8.90 24.66 -17.90
C TRP A 567 -10.07 25.01 -16.97
N VAL A 568 -10.00 24.57 -15.72
CA VAL A 568 -10.98 24.90 -14.67
C VAL A 568 -11.03 26.40 -14.44
N LYS A 569 -9.86 27.05 -14.28
CA LYS A 569 -9.77 28.51 -14.16
C LYS A 569 -10.41 29.23 -15.33
N LYS A 570 -10.10 28.82 -16.56
CA LYS A 570 -10.67 29.42 -17.78
C LYS A 570 -12.19 29.27 -17.82
N LYS A 571 -12.72 28.11 -17.42
CA LYS A 571 -14.17 27.87 -17.36
C LYS A 571 -14.86 28.77 -16.33
N ILE A 572 -14.28 28.91 -15.14
CA ILE A 572 -14.79 29.79 -14.08
C ILE A 572 -14.67 31.27 -14.49
N ALA A 573 -13.54 31.70 -15.06
CA ALA A 573 -13.33 33.07 -15.52
C ALA A 573 -14.35 33.46 -16.61
N LYS A 574 -14.62 32.58 -17.58
CA LYS A 574 -15.64 32.82 -18.61
C LYS A 574 -17.04 33.04 -18.01
N LEU A 575 -17.33 32.42 -16.87
CA LEU A 575 -18.59 32.63 -16.15
C LEU A 575 -18.59 33.98 -15.40
N GLN A 576 -17.44 34.42 -14.88
CA GLN A 576 -17.27 35.76 -14.28
C GLN A 576 -17.50 36.87 -15.30
N ASP A 577 -16.99 36.72 -16.51
CA ASP A 577 -17.10 37.75 -17.57
C ASP A 577 -18.55 38.02 -18.01
N VAL A 578 -19.45 37.04 -17.80
CA VAL A 578 -20.86 37.12 -18.24
C VAL A 578 -21.78 37.59 -17.12
N LEU A 579 -21.34 37.56 -15.86
CA LEU A 579 -22.18 37.87 -14.71
C LEU A 579 -21.90 39.29 -14.18
N PRO A 580 -22.93 40.13 -13.96
CA PRO A 580 -22.74 41.45 -13.36
C PRO A 580 -22.17 41.33 -11.94
N TYR A 581 -21.39 42.33 -11.53
CA TYR A 581 -20.73 42.45 -10.22
C TYR A 581 -21.70 42.09 -9.06
N ARG A 582 -21.37 41.08 -8.23
CA ARG A 582 -22.24 40.59 -7.12
C ARG A 582 -21.55 40.65 -5.76
N LYS A 583 -22.37 40.66 -4.70
CA LYS A 583 -22.00 40.83 -3.27
C LYS A 583 -21.28 39.62 -2.62
N HIS A 584 -21.19 38.46 -3.27
CA HIS A 584 -20.62 37.24 -2.69
C HIS A 584 -19.38 36.77 -3.47
N PRO A 585 -18.40 36.11 -2.80
CA PRO A 585 -17.27 35.52 -3.50
C PRO A 585 -17.79 34.47 -4.48
N MET A 586 -17.36 34.59 -5.73
CA MET A 586 -17.85 33.72 -6.79
C MET A 586 -17.40 32.26 -6.59
N VAL A 587 -16.27 32.05 -5.88
CA VAL A 587 -15.75 30.73 -5.54
C VAL A 587 -15.43 30.65 -4.04
N LEU A 588 -16.15 29.81 -3.31
CA LEU A 588 -15.88 29.47 -1.91
C LEU A 588 -15.30 28.06 -1.83
N LEU A 589 -14.08 27.91 -1.31
CA LEU A 589 -13.47 26.61 -1.04
C LEU A 589 -13.54 26.33 0.46
N VAL A 590 -14.20 25.24 0.83
CA VAL A 590 -14.21 24.69 2.19
C VAL A 590 -13.47 23.37 2.17
N THR A 591 -12.41 23.28 2.97
CA THR A 591 -11.68 22.04 3.21
C THR A 591 -11.92 21.55 4.63
N MET A 592 -12.05 20.23 4.79
CA MET A 592 -12.27 19.58 6.07
C MET A 592 -11.29 18.44 6.26
N GLY A 593 -10.67 18.32 7.44
CA GLY A 593 -9.67 17.26 7.68
C GLY A 593 -8.61 17.20 6.58
N SER A 594 -8.10 18.36 6.14
CA SER A 594 -7.34 18.50 4.90
C SER A 594 -5.86 18.08 5.01
N PRO A 595 -5.36 17.03 4.32
CA PRO A 595 -3.95 16.62 4.36
C PRO A 595 -3.01 17.46 3.48
N VAL A 596 -3.52 18.53 2.87
CA VAL A 596 -2.85 19.29 1.79
C VAL A 596 -1.48 19.82 2.20
N THR A 597 -1.37 20.48 3.36
CA THR A 597 -0.14 21.19 3.76
C THR A 597 0.84 20.28 4.49
N HIS A 598 0.38 19.48 5.43
CA HIS A 598 1.25 18.73 6.34
C HIS A 598 1.59 17.32 5.88
N ILE A 599 0.83 16.75 4.93
CA ILE A 599 1.20 15.50 4.24
C ILE A 599 1.67 15.82 2.82
N TYR A 600 0.77 16.29 1.96
CA TYR A 600 1.04 16.38 0.54
C TYR A 600 2.12 17.40 0.18
N ARG A 601 1.96 18.67 0.58
CA ARG A 601 2.97 19.71 0.33
C ARG A 601 4.28 19.42 1.06
N ARG A 602 4.22 18.87 2.28
CA ARG A 602 5.42 18.58 3.08
C ARG A 602 6.27 17.46 2.48
N TYR A 603 5.67 16.34 2.06
CA TYR A 603 6.42 15.18 1.57
C TYR A 603 6.53 15.11 0.04
N PHE A 604 5.68 15.81 -0.71
CA PHE A 604 5.61 15.76 -2.18
C PHE A 604 5.55 17.17 -2.80
N GLY A 605 6.38 18.08 -2.28
CA GLY A 605 6.26 19.52 -2.53
C GLY A 605 6.38 19.97 -3.99
N GLN A 606 6.94 19.18 -4.93
CA GLN A 606 7.00 19.59 -6.35
C GLN A 606 5.63 19.49 -7.02
N PHE A 607 4.79 18.53 -6.64
CA PHE A 607 3.48 18.29 -7.25
C PHE A 607 2.31 18.92 -6.49
N PHE A 608 2.50 19.26 -5.21
CA PHE A 608 1.41 19.72 -4.32
C PHE A 608 1.64 21.13 -3.78
N GLN A 609 2.12 22.03 -4.64
CA GLN A 609 2.13 23.45 -4.32
C GLN A 609 0.71 24.01 -4.38
N VAL A 610 0.39 24.92 -3.46
CA VAL A 610 -0.93 25.55 -3.38
C VAL A 610 -0.86 27.07 -3.25
N PRO A 611 -0.18 27.77 -4.18
CA PRO A 611 -0.21 29.23 -4.23
C PRO A 611 -1.63 29.71 -4.56
N ILE A 612 -2.21 30.56 -3.72
CA ILE A 612 -3.56 31.09 -3.94
C ILE A 612 -3.64 31.95 -5.21
N ASP A 613 -2.56 32.61 -5.61
CA ASP A 613 -2.50 33.37 -6.87
C ASP A 613 -2.77 32.50 -8.11
N ASN A 614 -2.54 31.19 -8.00
CA ASN A 614 -2.85 30.23 -9.04
C ASN A 614 -4.30 29.74 -8.99
N MET A 615 -5.10 30.07 -7.99
CA MET A 615 -6.53 29.73 -7.91
C MET A 615 -7.39 30.68 -8.78
N PRO A 616 -8.72 30.46 -8.91
CA PRO A 616 -9.61 31.40 -9.56
C PRO A 616 -9.66 32.75 -8.82
N LYS A 617 -9.82 33.85 -9.56
CA LYS A 617 -9.90 35.20 -8.98
C LYS A 617 -11.09 35.30 -8.01
N GLY A 618 -10.86 35.92 -6.86
CA GLY A 618 -11.89 36.12 -5.83
C GLY A 618 -12.25 34.86 -5.06
N ILE A 619 -11.37 33.84 -5.07
CA ILE A 619 -11.54 32.66 -4.22
C ILE A 619 -11.46 33.06 -2.74
N VAL A 620 -12.32 32.47 -1.93
CA VAL A 620 -12.24 32.54 -0.46
C VAL A 620 -12.06 31.10 0.04
N TRP A 621 -10.98 30.84 0.77
CA TRP A 621 -10.66 29.50 1.26
C TRP A 621 -10.72 29.43 2.79
N HIS A 622 -11.62 28.59 3.31
CA HIS A 622 -11.67 28.23 4.73
C HIS A 622 -11.34 26.76 4.94
N ASN A 623 -10.68 26.47 6.05
CA ASN A 623 -10.41 25.12 6.52
C ASN A 623 -11.10 24.87 7.86
N ILE A 624 -11.75 23.72 8.02
CA ILE A 624 -12.34 23.27 9.29
C ILE A 624 -11.62 21.99 9.71
N HIS A 625 -11.15 21.93 10.94
CA HIS A 625 -10.40 20.77 11.44
C HIS A 625 -10.81 20.39 12.87
N ARG A 626 -10.67 19.11 13.19
CA ARG A 626 -10.79 18.61 14.57
C ARG A 626 -9.41 18.48 15.20
N ALA A 627 -9.35 18.63 16.52
CA ALA A 627 -8.08 18.56 17.25
C ALA A 627 -7.51 17.13 17.32
N ASP A 628 -8.36 16.12 17.25
CA ASP A 628 -8.00 14.69 17.30
C ASP A 628 -7.86 14.05 15.91
N ASP A 629 -8.05 14.82 14.83
CA ASP A 629 -7.83 14.36 13.46
C ASP A 629 -6.32 14.09 13.23
N PHE A 630 -5.99 12.83 12.97
CA PHE A 630 -4.61 12.38 12.75
C PHE A 630 -4.16 12.46 11.29
N VAL A 631 -5.09 12.74 10.36
CA VAL A 631 -4.82 12.85 8.93
C VAL A 631 -4.78 14.31 8.51
N GLY A 632 -5.63 15.17 9.05
CA GLY A 632 -5.90 16.52 8.53
C GLY A 632 -6.06 17.59 9.61
N THR A 633 -5.06 18.46 9.77
CA THR A 633 -5.05 19.54 10.76
C THR A 633 -5.25 20.93 10.12
N THR A 634 -4.46 21.93 10.53
CA THR A 634 -4.43 23.28 9.97
C THR A 634 -3.84 23.31 8.56
N ILE A 635 -4.26 24.31 7.78
CA ILE A 635 -3.61 24.71 6.54
C ILE A 635 -2.65 25.84 6.89
N ASP A 636 -1.36 25.49 6.91
CA ASP A 636 -0.28 26.40 7.30
C ASP A 636 0.36 27.04 6.07
N ASP A 637 1.01 28.20 6.22
CA ASP A 637 1.83 28.84 5.18
C ASP A 637 1.14 28.99 3.82
N VAL A 638 -0.17 29.28 3.82
CA VAL A 638 -0.92 29.61 2.60
C VAL A 638 -1.39 31.05 2.74
N GLU A 639 -0.67 31.96 2.07
CA GLU A 639 -1.05 33.37 1.99
C GLU A 639 -2.42 33.51 1.32
N GLY A 640 -3.33 34.25 1.95
CA GLY A 640 -4.71 34.46 1.47
C GLY A 640 -5.73 33.43 1.98
N LEU A 641 -5.35 32.49 2.85
CA LEU A 641 -6.32 31.64 3.55
C LEU A 641 -7.23 32.49 4.44
N ALA A 642 -8.54 32.37 4.27
CA ALA A 642 -9.52 33.18 5.00
C ALA A 642 -9.73 32.72 6.46
N GLY A 643 -9.44 31.46 6.78
CA GLY A 643 -9.38 31.02 8.18
C GLY A 643 -9.22 29.52 8.38
N ASN A 644 -8.57 29.15 9.50
CA ASN A 644 -8.55 27.80 10.06
C ASN A 644 -9.51 27.77 11.27
N TRP A 645 -10.55 26.94 11.19
CA TRP A 645 -11.59 26.85 12.21
C TRP A 645 -11.54 25.52 12.92
N SER A 646 -11.23 25.55 14.22
CA SER A 646 -11.27 24.36 15.05
C SER A 646 -12.70 24.02 15.48
N VAL A 647 -12.98 22.73 15.54
CA VAL A 647 -14.18 22.12 16.12
C VAL A 647 -13.79 21.06 17.18
N PRO A 648 -14.69 20.68 18.09
CA PRO A 648 -14.46 19.62 19.07
C PRO A 648 -14.03 18.29 18.43
N ALA A 649 -13.47 17.41 19.27
CA ALA A 649 -12.99 16.10 18.85
C ALA A 649 -14.10 15.23 18.22
N GLY A 650 -13.75 14.46 17.20
CA GLY A 650 -14.66 13.55 16.49
C GLY A 650 -13.96 12.60 15.52
N GLY A 651 -12.63 12.54 15.56
CA GLY A 651 -11.79 11.77 14.63
C GLY A 651 -11.78 12.33 13.19
N HIS A 652 -11.27 11.54 12.25
CA HIS A 652 -11.14 11.94 10.84
C HIS A 652 -12.42 11.75 10.01
N THR A 653 -13.42 11.01 10.48
CA THR A 653 -14.61 10.64 9.71
C THR A 653 -15.86 11.41 10.14
N GLY A 654 -16.85 11.55 9.27
CA GLY A 654 -18.16 12.13 9.65
C GLY A 654 -18.19 13.67 9.71
N TYR A 655 -17.26 14.37 9.07
CA TYR A 655 -17.29 15.84 8.98
C TYR A 655 -18.57 16.38 8.34
N PHE A 656 -19.11 15.68 7.32
CA PHE A 656 -20.26 16.15 6.55
C PHE A 656 -21.59 16.20 7.32
N THR A 657 -21.69 15.53 8.46
CA THR A 657 -22.92 15.47 9.28
C THR A 657 -22.72 16.04 10.69
N ASP A 658 -21.53 16.52 11.01
CA ASP A 658 -21.19 17.02 12.34
C ASP A 658 -21.79 18.41 12.59
N PHE A 659 -22.58 18.51 13.67
CA PHE A 659 -23.23 19.75 14.08
C PHE A 659 -22.25 20.93 14.23
N HIS A 660 -21.10 20.73 14.88
CA HIS A 660 -20.11 21.79 15.09
C HIS A 660 -19.44 22.22 13.79
N VAL A 661 -19.23 21.30 12.85
CA VAL A 661 -18.73 21.64 11.51
C VAL A 661 -19.74 22.54 10.80
N TRP A 662 -21.02 22.20 10.85
CA TRP A 662 -22.08 23.01 10.23
C TRP A 662 -22.31 24.36 10.91
N ASP A 663 -22.16 24.43 12.24
CA ASP A 663 -22.12 25.71 12.97
C ASP A 663 -21.01 26.62 12.42
N ARG A 664 -19.79 26.09 12.24
CA ARG A 664 -18.69 26.87 11.65
C ARG A 664 -18.96 27.28 10.20
N LEU A 665 -19.51 26.36 9.40
CA LEU A 665 -19.90 26.65 8.01
C LEU A 665 -20.87 27.83 7.96
N TRP A 666 -21.85 27.87 8.85
CA TRP A 666 -22.85 28.92 8.87
C TRP A 666 -22.34 30.23 9.46
N ASN A 667 -21.74 30.18 10.66
CA ASN A 667 -21.45 31.36 11.47
C ASN A 667 -20.09 32.00 11.17
N LYS A 668 -19.13 31.24 10.62
CA LYS A 668 -17.75 31.73 10.38
C LYS A 668 -17.36 31.74 8.90
N VAL A 669 -17.72 30.69 8.16
CA VAL A 669 -17.42 30.57 6.72
C VAL A 669 -18.40 31.39 5.87
N GLY A 670 -19.62 31.59 6.36
CA GLY A 670 -20.66 32.31 5.62
C GLY A 670 -21.31 31.46 4.51
N PHE A 671 -21.27 30.13 4.63
CA PHE A 671 -22.02 29.25 3.73
C PHE A 671 -23.51 29.53 3.86
N ARG A 672 -24.19 29.76 2.73
CA ARG A 672 -25.64 29.93 2.64
C ARG A 672 -26.15 29.03 1.53
N LEU A 673 -27.33 28.46 1.75
CA LEU A 673 -27.98 27.61 0.77
C LEU A 673 -28.48 28.45 -0.41
N PHE A 674 -29.20 29.54 -0.12
CA PHE A 674 -29.68 30.53 -1.08
C PHE A 674 -28.89 31.83 -0.88
#